data_AF-A0A923RRZ2-F1
#
_entry.id   AF-A0A923RRZ2-F1
#
_cell.length_a   1.000
_cell.length_b   1.000
_cell.length_c   1.000
_cell.angle_alpha   90.00
_cell.angle_beta   90.00
_cell.angle_gamma   90.00
#
_symmetry.space_group_name_H-M   'P 1'
#
loop_
_entity.id
_entity.type
_entity.pdbx_description
1 polymer ?
#
loop_
_entity_poly.entity_id
_entity_poly.type
_entity_poly.pdbx_seq_one_letter_code
_entity_poly.pdbx_strand_id
1 'polypeptide(L)'
;MKRISRNIQCLLLVVIMTMIAFVTDPMPMMVKAEEISETEETSLKDLYEDAFYMGVAAPDYVIRTEPYKSLVREQFNSMTMENEMKPDYIMDKAASIARLDTYKEHVAVNFNACKNGLDFAKENGISVRGHVLVWHSQTPDWFFYENYDTNGQLAGRDLMLKRMENYIKDVIAYTETNYPGVIYAWDVVNEAIADPWGIGLEAGEASPMRQEDSLWYKTIGKDFVEKAFSYARKYTEEYAPDHKIKLFYNDYNEYFEQKTEGIIQLLTPVRKAGNLDGIGMQSHIDVGWELYGNNGYMTALRKFSEKLGVEIQVTELDIGMSENDTEASQGEYYQEFMEALLAEKYRGADITSVTIWGLSDDLSWRKEKNCLLFRKDLSKKPAYDGLVLAAKKVQPSEKTYRKKAAAVDALIDKIGTVHDTEASKQLIDTARGAYDALNEIEQGFVTKLSVLEQAEAEYKALAEKKSEDTKKPADNKESPSGGTTDTQPDRTTDTQPDRTADVQPDEDMTAHIPIEGGIYTVGKYKYRVIGLKDKTAAVVGTAKKAKTITVKDTVMINNVSFQIVKIEKNAFKGNKKVTAVKIGKNVQTIGANAFHGCTNLKKVTINSRNLRKIEKKAFYACKKLNNIKIISTKLKSVGKKAFKGIKKNAKIDVPDKKEKSYKRLFRIF
;
A
#
# COMPACT_ATOMS: atom_id res chain seq x y z
N MET A 1 65.77 -28.64 4.97
CA MET A 1 65.57 -30.05 4.55
C MET A 1 65.01 -30.86 5.73
N LYS A 2 63.89 -31.59 5.50
CA LYS A 2 63.32 -32.73 6.28
C LYS A 2 62.93 -32.49 7.77
N ARG A 3 61.65 -32.31 8.15
CA ARG A 3 60.49 -33.24 8.33
C ARG A 3 60.57 -34.18 9.57
N ILE A 4 59.52 -34.10 10.41
CA ILE A 4 58.82 -35.17 11.20
C ILE A 4 58.84 -35.08 12.77
N SER A 5 57.67 -34.66 13.29
CA SER A 5 56.76 -35.20 14.36
C SER A 5 57.02 -35.21 15.89
N ARG A 6 56.01 -34.63 16.56
CA ARG A 6 55.10 -35.16 17.63
C ARG A 6 55.46 -35.14 19.14
N ASN A 7 54.56 -34.43 19.85
CA ASN A 7 53.84 -34.75 21.10
C ASN A 7 54.53 -34.56 22.47
N ILE A 8 54.07 -33.60 23.30
CA ILE A 8 53.01 -33.60 24.35
C ILE A 8 53.67 -33.62 25.75
N GLN A 9 53.41 -32.60 26.61
CA GLN A 9 52.75 -32.66 27.94
C GLN A 9 53.12 -31.52 28.92
N CYS A 10 52.08 -30.82 29.39
CA CYS A 10 51.76 -30.21 30.71
C CYS A 10 52.82 -29.61 31.69
N LEU A 11 52.52 -28.40 32.17
CA LEU A 11 52.88 -27.83 33.51
C LEU A 11 51.84 -26.70 33.82
N LEU A 12 50.90 -26.76 34.78
CA LEU A 12 50.93 -26.72 36.27
C LEU A 12 51.34 -25.37 36.92
N LEU A 13 50.54 -24.90 37.92
CA LEU A 13 50.74 -23.89 39.02
C LEU A 13 49.65 -22.79 39.03
N VAL A 14 48.69 -22.65 39.97
CA VAL A 14 48.58 -22.66 41.47
C VAL A 14 49.24 -21.46 42.17
N VAL A 15 48.43 -20.59 42.82
CA VAL A 15 48.59 -19.78 44.08
C VAL A 15 47.27 -18.97 44.26
N ILE A 16 46.29 -19.16 45.17
CA ILE A 16 46.15 -19.14 46.66
C ILE A 16 46.53 -17.75 47.27
N MET A 17 45.66 -16.89 47.86
CA MET A 17 45.01 -17.03 49.17
C MET A 17 44.15 -15.78 49.59
N THR A 18 42.96 -16.02 50.18
CA THR A 18 42.28 -15.32 51.34
C THR A 18 41.98 -13.80 51.37
N MET A 19 40.89 -13.25 51.94
CA MET A 19 39.73 -13.68 52.76
C MET A 19 38.69 -12.52 52.81
N ILE A 20 37.41 -12.82 53.05
CA ILE A 20 36.41 -12.16 53.94
C ILE A 20 34.98 -12.24 53.33
N ALA A 21 34.08 -12.83 54.12
CA ALA A 21 32.69 -13.17 53.84
C ALA A 21 31.72 -11.98 54.02
N PHE A 22 30.57 -11.98 53.32
CA PHE A 22 29.20 -12.03 53.87
C PHE A 22 28.14 -11.91 52.74
N VAL A 23 27.41 -13.02 52.51
CA VAL A 23 25.96 -13.16 52.28
C VAL A 23 25.28 -12.47 51.07
N THR A 24 25.09 -13.30 50.03
CA THR A 24 23.90 -13.56 49.19
C THR A 24 23.12 -12.42 48.54
N ASP A 25 23.26 -12.31 47.21
CA ASP A 25 22.13 -12.27 46.27
C ASP A 25 22.57 -12.90 44.93
N PRO A 26 21.76 -13.74 44.25
CA PRO A 26 22.15 -14.38 43.00
C PRO A 26 22.01 -13.40 41.83
N MET A 27 23.12 -13.09 41.15
CA MET A 27 23.08 -12.46 39.82
C MET A 27 22.44 -13.44 38.82
N PRO A 28 21.61 -12.96 37.88
CA PRO A 28 21.00 -13.80 36.86
C PRO A 28 22.10 -14.40 35.95
N MET A 29 21.98 -15.71 35.71
CA MET A 29 22.80 -16.46 34.75
C MET A 29 22.86 -15.73 33.41
N MET A 30 24.05 -15.30 33.01
CA MET A 30 24.36 -15.01 31.62
C MET A 30 24.29 -16.33 30.86
N VAL A 31 23.28 -16.45 29.99
CA VAL A 31 23.20 -17.51 28.99
C VAL A 31 24.42 -17.37 28.09
N LYS A 32 25.22 -18.43 28.05
CA LYS A 32 26.37 -18.59 27.16
C LYS A 32 25.87 -18.48 25.72
N ALA A 33 26.40 -17.52 24.95
CA ALA A 33 26.20 -17.49 23.52
C ALA A 33 26.70 -18.81 22.94
N GLU A 34 25.81 -19.59 22.33
CA GLU A 34 26.21 -20.71 21.48
C GLU A 34 26.98 -20.13 20.29
N GLU A 35 28.20 -20.63 20.09
CA GLU A 35 28.97 -20.42 18.87
C GLU A 35 28.15 -20.94 17.69
N ILE A 36 27.62 -20.02 16.90
CA ILE A 36 27.06 -20.32 15.59
C ILE A 36 28.25 -20.70 14.71
N SER A 37 28.37 -21.98 14.36
CA SER A 37 29.32 -22.46 13.38
C SER A 37 29.14 -21.70 12.06
N GLU A 38 30.23 -21.28 11.41
CA GLU A 38 30.28 -20.69 10.07
C GLU A 38 29.46 -21.56 9.08
N THR A 39 28.19 -21.20 8.91
CA THR A 39 27.37 -21.67 7.79
C THR A 39 27.80 -20.86 6.58
N GLU A 40 28.07 -21.51 5.45
CA GLU A 40 28.22 -20.84 4.14
C GLU A 40 27.17 -19.71 4.03
N GLU A 41 27.64 -18.46 3.95
CA GLU A 41 26.72 -17.32 3.86
C GLU A 41 26.01 -17.37 2.50
N THR A 42 24.77 -17.82 2.48
CA THR A 42 23.91 -17.82 1.29
C THR A 42 23.76 -16.40 0.76
N SER A 43 24.00 -16.21 -0.53
CA SER A 43 23.87 -14.90 -1.19
C SER A 43 22.41 -14.43 -1.26
N LEU A 44 22.16 -13.13 -1.45
CA LEU A 44 20.78 -12.61 -1.55
C LEU A 44 20.02 -13.23 -2.73
N LYS A 45 20.64 -13.35 -3.90
CA LYS A 45 20.02 -13.99 -5.07
C LYS A 45 19.63 -15.44 -4.82
N ASP A 46 20.42 -16.20 -4.06
CA ASP A 46 20.13 -17.60 -3.75
C ASP A 46 19.06 -17.68 -2.65
N LEU A 47 19.09 -16.78 -1.66
CA LEU A 47 18.07 -16.70 -0.60
C LEU A 47 16.67 -16.39 -1.13
N TYR A 48 16.56 -15.67 -2.24
CA TYR A 48 15.29 -15.23 -2.82
C TYR A 48 14.96 -15.89 -4.16
N GLU A 49 15.71 -16.92 -4.58
CA GLU A 49 15.57 -17.53 -5.91
C GLU A 49 14.14 -18.02 -6.22
N ASP A 50 13.45 -18.59 -5.22
CA ASP A 50 12.07 -19.08 -5.33
C ASP A 50 11.03 -17.94 -5.25
N ALA A 51 11.43 -16.75 -4.82
CA ALA A 51 10.56 -15.59 -4.63
C ALA A 51 10.64 -14.61 -5.81
N PHE A 52 11.81 -14.03 -6.07
CA PHE A 52 11.98 -13.00 -7.09
C PHE A 52 13.47 -12.76 -7.37
N TYR A 53 13.76 -12.05 -8.46
CA TYR A 53 15.11 -11.55 -8.70
C TYR A 53 15.55 -10.57 -7.61
N MET A 54 16.78 -10.72 -7.15
CA MET A 54 17.48 -9.71 -6.37
C MET A 54 18.37 -8.89 -7.30
N GLY A 55 18.02 -7.62 -7.45
CA GLY A 55 18.67 -6.69 -8.35
C GLY A 55 19.52 -5.63 -7.63
N VAL A 56 20.42 -5.03 -8.40
CA VAL A 56 21.20 -3.85 -7.97
C VAL A 56 21.31 -2.81 -9.08
N ALA A 57 21.20 -1.53 -8.73
CA ALA A 57 21.61 -0.45 -9.61
C ALA A 57 23.12 -0.28 -9.58
N ALA A 58 23.77 -0.35 -10.75
CA ALA A 58 25.22 -0.32 -10.86
C ALA A 58 25.65 0.57 -12.03
N PRO A 59 26.31 1.71 -11.77
CA PRO A 59 26.95 2.51 -12.82
C PRO A 59 28.20 1.81 -13.39
N ASP A 60 28.70 2.28 -14.53
CA ASP A 60 29.81 1.65 -15.26
C ASP A 60 31.06 1.42 -14.40
N TYR A 61 31.41 2.35 -13.50
CA TYR A 61 32.62 2.18 -12.69
C TYR A 61 32.48 1.05 -11.64
N VAL A 62 31.27 0.75 -11.17
CA VAL A 62 31.00 -0.34 -10.20
C VAL A 62 31.26 -1.69 -10.85
N ILE A 63 30.76 -1.90 -12.06
CA ILE A 63 30.90 -3.17 -12.79
C ILE A 63 32.30 -3.40 -13.37
N ARG A 64 33.14 -2.35 -13.47
CA ARG A 64 34.52 -2.46 -13.97
C ARG A 64 35.58 -2.56 -12.89
N THR A 65 35.21 -2.39 -11.62
CA THR A 65 36.18 -2.22 -10.52
C THR A 65 36.02 -3.33 -9.49
N GLU A 66 37.13 -3.95 -9.09
CA GLU A 66 37.17 -4.80 -7.89
C GLU A 66 37.36 -3.94 -6.63
N PRO A 67 36.77 -4.31 -5.48
CA PRO A 67 35.96 -5.52 -5.24
C PRO A 67 34.47 -5.41 -5.63
N TYR A 68 34.01 -4.26 -6.14
CA TYR A 68 32.59 -3.99 -6.38
C TYR A 68 31.92 -4.97 -7.35
N LYS A 69 32.53 -5.20 -8.52
CA LYS A 69 31.94 -6.10 -9.53
C LYS A 69 31.82 -7.54 -9.04
N SER A 70 32.73 -8.01 -8.19
CA SER A 70 32.64 -9.34 -7.58
C SER A 70 31.47 -9.42 -6.61
N LEU A 71 31.27 -8.40 -5.77
CA LEU A 71 30.12 -8.33 -4.87
C LEU A 71 28.80 -8.31 -5.65
N VAL A 72 28.73 -7.59 -6.78
CA VAL A 72 27.55 -7.59 -7.66
C VAL A 72 27.22 -9.01 -8.14
N ARG A 73 28.21 -9.74 -8.66
CA ARG A 73 28.01 -11.13 -9.12
C ARG A 73 27.63 -12.09 -8.01
N GLU A 74 28.21 -11.90 -6.83
CA GLU A 74 27.96 -12.76 -5.69
C GLU A 74 26.52 -12.61 -5.21
N GLN A 75 26.01 -11.38 -5.09
CA GLN A 75 24.78 -11.10 -4.36
C GLN A 75 23.53 -10.96 -5.25
N PHE A 76 23.68 -10.63 -6.54
CA PHE A 76 22.54 -10.22 -7.38
C PHE A 76 22.46 -11.03 -8.69
N ASN A 77 21.24 -11.24 -9.17
CA ASN A 77 20.92 -11.93 -10.44
C ASN A 77 20.15 -11.05 -11.44
N SER A 78 19.84 -9.81 -11.05
CA SER A 78 19.35 -8.74 -11.93
C SER A 78 20.22 -7.48 -11.74
N MET A 79 20.29 -6.61 -12.75
CA MET A 79 20.87 -5.29 -12.61
C MET A 79 20.13 -4.23 -13.42
N THR A 80 20.27 -2.98 -12.99
CA THR A 80 19.86 -1.79 -13.73
C THR A 80 21.09 -0.88 -13.85
N MET A 81 21.39 -0.37 -15.04
CA MET A 81 22.42 0.66 -15.17
C MET A 81 21.87 1.98 -14.66
N GLU A 82 22.56 2.62 -13.71
CA GLU A 82 22.05 3.80 -13.00
C GLU A 82 21.78 4.98 -13.95
N ASN A 83 22.62 5.13 -14.98
CA ASN A 83 22.49 6.23 -15.94
C ASN A 83 22.74 5.84 -17.39
N GLU A 84 23.56 4.83 -17.65
CA GLU A 84 24.20 4.59 -18.94
C GLU A 84 23.23 4.16 -20.07
N MET A 85 21.99 3.83 -19.72
CA MET A 85 20.91 3.52 -20.67
C MET A 85 19.83 4.61 -20.77
N LYS A 86 19.98 5.74 -20.06
CA LYS A 86 19.07 6.89 -20.15
C LYS A 86 19.27 7.64 -21.48
N PRO A 87 18.25 8.38 -21.97
CA PRO A 87 18.31 8.99 -23.30
C PRO A 87 19.48 9.98 -23.49
N ASP A 88 19.91 10.69 -22.46
CA ASP A 88 21.10 11.57 -22.46
C ASP A 88 22.42 10.82 -22.75
N TYR A 89 22.57 9.58 -22.30
CA TYR A 89 23.75 8.74 -22.57
C TYR A 89 23.70 8.03 -23.92
N ILE A 90 22.51 7.88 -24.49
CA ILE A 90 22.31 7.14 -25.75
C ILE A 90 22.25 8.07 -26.96
N MET A 91 21.65 9.26 -26.85
CA MET A 91 21.43 10.14 -28.01
C MET A 91 22.69 10.93 -28.41
N ASP A 92 23.05 10.91 -29.70
CA ASP A 92 24.21 11.61 -30.26
C ASP A 92 23.78 12.88 -31.02
N LYS A 93 23.89 14.03 -30.35
CA LYS A 93 23.57 15.34 -30.96
C LYS A 93 24.44 15.66 -32.17
N ALA A 94 25.75 15.42 -32.06
CA ALA A 94 26.71 15.83 -33.08
C ALA A 94 26.49 15.05 -34.38
N ALA A 95 26.29 13.74 -34.28
CA ALA A 95 25.96 12.89 -35.42
C ALA A 95 24.60 13.25 -36.02
N SER A 96 23.61 13.58 -35.17
CA SER A 96 22.27 14.00 -35.61
C SER A 96 22.31 15.29 -36.43
N ILE A 97 23.09 16.29 -36.01
CA ILE A 97 23.25 17.56 -36.74
C ILE A 97 24.09 17.38 -38.01
N ALA A 98 25.18 16.63 -37.94
CA ALA A 98 26.08 16.44 -39.09
C ALA A 98 25.40 15.76 -40.28
N ARG A 99 24.33 14.99 -40.05
CA ARG A 99 23.54 14.30 -41.07
C ARG A 99 22.05 14.56 -40.89
N LEU A 100 21.68 15.84 -40.76
CA LEU A 100 20.32 16.26 -40.44
C LEU A 100 19.27 15.69 -41.41
N ASP A 101 19.54 15.63 -42.71
CA ASP A 101 18.58 15.06 -43.69
C ASP A 101 18.24 13.59 -43.40
N THR A 102 19.19 12.84 -42.83
CA THR A 102 18.98 11.44 -42.41
C THR A 102 18.32 11.40 -41.03
N TYR A 103 18.82 12.19 -40.10
CA TYR A 103 18.47 12.05 -38.69
C TYR A 103 17.41 13.03 -38.21
N LYS A 104 16.75 13.80 -39.09
CA LYS A 104 15.71 14.75 -38.65
C LYS A 104 14.58 14.04 -37.91
N GLU A 105 14.07 12.94 -38.45
CA GLU A 105 12.97 12.15 -37.89
C GLU A 105 13.45 10.94 -37.05
N HIS A 106 14.74 10.65 -37.09
CA HIS A 106 15.37 9.46 -36.52
C HIS A 106 16.64 9.91 -35.81
N VAL A 107 16.63 10.12 -34.50
CA VAL A 107 17.83 10.63 -33.80
C VAL A 107 18.98 9.63 -33.90
N ALA A 108 20.21 10.11 -34.06
CA ALA A 108 21.38 9.23 -34.00
C ALA A 108 21.59 8.73 -32.56
N VAL A 109 21.94 7.44 -32.42
CA VAL A 109 22.18 6.79 -31.13
C VAL A 109 23.62 6.24 -31.02
N ASN A 110 24.12 6.15 -29.80
CA ASN A 110 25.45 5.65 -29.43
C ASN A 110 25.36 4.87 -28.12
N PHE A 111 25.75 3.60 -28.15
CA PHE A 111 25.61 2.67 -27.02
C PHE A 111 26.91 2.44 -26.24
N ASN A 112 27.95 3.24 -26.47
CA ASN A 112 29.24 3.04 -25.80
C ASN A 112 29.14 3.12 -24.28
N ALA A 113 28.24 3.96 -23.75
CA ALA A 113 28.07 4.14 -22.31
C ALA A 113 27.58 2.86 -21.61
N CYS A 114 26.63 2.13 -22.21
CA CYS A 114 26.05 0.93 -21.61
C CYS A 114 26.77 -0.38 -21.99
N LYS A 115 27.70 -0.34 -22.95
CA LYS A 115 28.34 -1.54 -23.50
C LYS A 115 28.99 -2.41 -22.42
N ASN A 116 29.76 -1.81 -21.50
CA ASN A 116 30.44 -2.57 -20.45
C ASN A 116 29.43 -3.24 -19.50
N GLY A 117 28.30 -2.58 -19.21
CA GLY A 117 27.23 -3.14 -18.39
C GLY A 117 26.55 -4.32 -19.05
N LEU A 118 26.23 -4.21 -20.34
CA LEU A 118 25.65 -5.29 -21.11
C LEU A 118 26.62 -6.47 -21.27
N ASP A 119 27.90 -6.21 -21.52
CA ASP A 119 28.95 -7.24 -21.59
C ASP A 119 29.08 -7.97 -20.25
N PHE A 120 29.21 -7.23 -19.15
CA PHE A 120 29.30 -7.81 -17.80
C PHE A 120 28.07 -8.65 -17.45
N ALA A 121 26.88 -8.16 -17.77
CA ALA A 121 25.63 -8.88 -17.52
C ALA A 121 25.59 -10.20 -18.30
N LYS A 122 25.87 -10.14 -19.60
CA LYS A 122 25.93 -11.32 -20.49
C LYS A 122 26.96 -12.35 -20.03
N GLU A 123 28.16 -11.91 -19.69
CA GLU A 123 29.27 -12.78 -19.27
C GLU A 123 28.98 -13.53 -17.96
N ASN A 124 28.11 -12.98 -17.11
CA ASN A 124 27.84 -13.52 -15.77
C ASN A 124 26.40 -14.00 -15.59
N GLY A 125 25.61 -14.06 -16.66
CA GLY A 125 24.23 -14.53 -16.62
C GLY A 125 23.30 -13.66 -15.76
N ILE A 126 23.59 -12.36 -15.66
CA ILE A 126 22.78 -11.40 -14.92
C ILE A 126 21.76 -10.80 -15.89
N SER A 127 20.49 -10.80 -15.50
CA SER A 127 19.42 -10.18 -16.29
C SER A 127 19.45 -8.65 -16.13
N VAL A 128 19.11 -7.91 -17.18
CA VAL A 128 19.13 -6.44 -17.16
C VAL A 128 17.72 -5.87 -17.28
N ARG A 129 17.38 -4.93 -16.39
CA ARG A 129 16.26 -4.02 -16.58
C ARG A 129 16.75 -2.83 -17.40
N GLY A 130 16.21 -2.65 -18.59
CA GLY A 130 16.47 -1.47 -19.40
C GLY A 130 15.79 -0.25 -18.78
N HIS A 131 16.58 0.77 -18.43
CA HIS A 131 16.12 1.98 -17.78
C HIS A 131 16.79 3.19 -18.45
N VAL A 132 16.10 4.01 -19.23
CA VAL A 132 14.65 4.07 -19.53
C VAL A 132 14.47 4.60 -20.95
N LEU A 133 13.40 4.22 -21.65
CA LEU A 133 13.13 4.70 -23.02
C LEU A 133 12.55 6.14 -23.06
N VAL A 134 11.60 6.48 -22.18
CA VAL A 134 10.92 7.79 -22.19
C VAL A 134 10.89 8.36 -20.78
N TRP A 135 11.55 9.50 -20.58
CA TRP A 135 11.54 10.21 -19.30
C TRP A 135 11.54 11.73 -19.51
N HIS A 136 10.94 12.46 -18.58
CA HIS A 136 10.92 13.93 -18.62
C HIS A 136 12.28 14.52 -18.17
N SER A 137 13.01 13.80 -17.32
CA SER A 137 14.37 14.12 -16.90
C SER A 137 15.38 13.32 -17.72
N GLN A 138 16.64 13.78 -17.74
CA GLN A 138 17.77 13.15 -18.43
C GLN A 138 17.45 12.70 -19.87
N THR A 139 16.56 13.44 -20.52
CA THR A 139 16.36 13.40 -21.97
C THR A 139 16.81 14.76 -22.49
N PRO A 140 17.75 14.80 -23.45
CA PRO A 140 18.34 16.07 -23.83
C PRO A 140 17.31 16.99 -24.48
N ASP A 141 17.18 18.23 -23.97
CA ASP A 141 16.21 19.21 -24.47
C ASP A 141 16.24 19.36 -26.00
N TRP A 142 17.44 19.38 -26.60
CA TRP A 142 17.62 19.55 -28.04
C TRP A 142 16.85 18.52 -28.87
N PHE A 143 16.57 17.33 -28.34
CA PHE A 143 15.81 16.29 -29.02
C PHE A 143 14.37 16.72 -29.34
N PHE A 144 13.83 17.68 -28.57
CA PHE A 144 12.47 18.19 -28.67
C PHE A 144 12.32 19.42 -29.56
N TYR A 145 13.39 19.90 -30.18
CA TYR A 145 13.38 21.11 -31.01
C TYR A 145 13.55 20.78 -32.49
N GLU A 146 12.96 21.62 -33.34
CA GLU A 146 13.19 21.56 -34.79
C GLU A 146 14.69 21.63 -35.07
N ASN A 147 15.17 20.75 -35.96
CA ASN A 147 16.57 20.66 -36.35
C ASN A 147 17.59 20.53 -35.19
N TYR A 148 17.14 20.12 -34.00
CA TYR A 148 17.97 19.98 -32.80
C TYR A 148 18.56 21.31 -32.26
N ASP A 149 17.95 22.44 -32.59
CA ASP A 149 18.35 23.78 -32.14
C ASP A 149 17.44 24.28 -31.01
N THR A 150 17.99 24.36 -29.80
CA THR A 150 17.27 24.83 -28.61
C THR A 150 16.95 26.33 -28.61
N ASN A 151 17.52 27.11 -29.55
CA ASN A 151 17.12 28.50 -29.78
C ASN A 151 15.92 28.60 -30.74
N GLY A 152 15.54 27.50 -31.38
CA GLY A 152 14.46 27.41 -32.35
C GLY A 152 13.10 27.09 -31.72
N GLN A 153 12.19 26.62 -32.57
CA GLN A 153 10.86 26.19 -32.15
C GLN A 153 10.90 24.74 -31.65
N LEU A 154 10.01 24.43 -30.70
CA LEU A 154 9.72 23.04 -30.35
C LEU A 154 9.24 22.29 -31.60
N ALA A 155 9.68 21.04 -31.72
CA ALA A 155 9.27 20.14 -32.77
C ALA A 155 7.76 19.90 -32.70
N GLY A 156 7.13 19.85 -33.87
CA GLY A 156 5.72 19.49 -33.98
C GLY A 156 5.45 18.05 -33.54
N ARG A 157 4.20 17.77 -33.15
CA ARG A 157 3.74 16.46 -32.71
C ARG A 157 4.13 15.31 -33.64
N ASP A 158 3.91 15.47 -34.95
CA ASP A 158 4.18 14.41 -35.93
C ASP A 158 5.67 14.06 -35.98
N LEU A 159 6.53 15.07 -35.94
CA LEU A 159 7.98 14.88 -35.89
C LEU A 159 8.39 14.16 -34.61
N MET A 160 7.84 14.56 -33.46
CA MET A 160 8.16 13.95 -32.18
C MET A 160 7.65 12.51 -32.03
N LEU A 161 6.51 12.16 -32.64
CA LEU A 161 6.04 10.79 -32.70
C LEU A 161 7.00 9.90 -33.49
N LYS A 162 7.50 10.38 -34.64
CA LYS A 162 8.50 9.66 -35.44
C LYS A 162 9.83 9.50 -34.70
N ARG A 163 10.30 10.58 -34.08
CA ARG A 163 11.53 10.55 -33.27
C ARG A 163 11.43 9.57 -32.10
N MET A 164 10.30 9.56 -31.39
CA MET A 164 10.05 8.60 -30.31
C MET A 164 10.06 7.16 -30.83
N GLU A 165 9.30 6.88 -31.90
CA GLU A 165 9.19 5.54 -32.46
C GLU A 165 10.58 5.03 -32.90
N ASN A 166 11.33 5.85 -33.62
CA ASN A 166 12.65 5.49 -34.14
C ASN A 166 13.70 5.31 -33.02
N TYR A 167 13.67 6.16 -31.99
CA TYR A 167 14.55 5.99 -30.84
C TYR A 167 14.26 4.68 -30.09
N ILE A 168 12.98 4.42 -29.77
CA ILE A 168 12.54 3.18 -29.12
C ILE A 168 12.95 1.97 -29.96
N LYS A 169 12.73 2.03 -31.29
CA LYS A 169 13.14 0.99 -32.23
C LYS A 169 14.63 0.70 -32.12
N ASP A 170 15.47 1.72 -32.29
CA ASP A 170 16.92 1.54 -32.36
C ASP A 170 17.50 1.01 -31.05
N VAL A 171 16.99 1.46 -29.90
CA VAL A 171 17.43 0.95 -28.60
C VAL A 171 17.10 -0.53 -28.47
N ILE A 172 15.84 -0.93 -28.71
CA ILE A 172 15.41 -2.33 -28.62
C ILE A 172 16.15 -3.20 -29.66
N ALA A 173 16.24 -2.71 -30.91
CA ALA A 173 16.94 -3.41 -31.98
C ALA A 173 18.41 -3.64 -31.65
N TYR A 174 19.10 -2.63 -31.12
CA TYR A 174 20.50 -2.75 -30.73
C TYR A 174 20.67 -3.76 -29.59
N THR A 175 19.88 -3.66 -28.52
CA THR A 175 20.05 -4.56 -27.37
C THR A 175 19.77 -6.00 -27.77
N GLU A 176 18.70 -6.27 -28.51
CA GLU A 176 18.36 -7.65 -28.88
C GLU A 176 19.25 -8.24 -29.98
N THR A 177 19.76 -7.41 -30.89
CA THR A 177 20.71 -7.89 -31.91
C THR A 177 22.05 -8.28 -31.29
N ASN A 178 22.54 -7.53 -30.29
CA ASN A 178 23.88 -7.70 -29.75
C ASN A 178 23.91 -8.51 -28.44
N TYR A 179 22.83 -8.45 -27.67
CA TYR A 179 22.66 -9.03 -26.34
C TYR A 179 21.30 -9.74 -26.18
N PRO A 180 20.95 -10.66 -27.10
CA PRO A 180 19.63 -11.32 -27.09
C PRO A 180 19.37 -12.01 -25.74
N GLY A 181 18.22 -11.71 -25.14
CA GLY A 181 17.79 -12.31 -23.87
C GLY A 181 18.48 -11.76 -22.62
N VAL A 182 19.36 -10.75 -22.75
CA VAL A 182 19.95 -10.05 -21.59
C VAL A 182 18.94 -9.08 -20.98
N ILE A 183 18.20 -8.33 -21.81
CA ILE A 183 17.15 -7.44 -21.33
C ILE A 183 15.89 -8.27 -21.06
N TYR A 184 15.44 -8.32 -19.80
CA TYR A 184 14.20 -9.03 -19.46
C TYR A 184 12.99 -8.09 -19.30
N ALA A 185 13.25 -6.82 -19.02
CA ALA A 185 12.23 -5.80 -18.82
C ALA A 185 12.72 -4.42 -19.26
N TRP A 186 11.80 -3.59 -19.74
CA TRP A 186 12.03 -2.17 -20.03
C TRP A 186 11.13 -1.30 -19.17
N ASP A 187 11.71 -0.32 -18.48
CA ASP A 187 10.97 0.87 -18.08
C ASP A 187 10.73 1.70 -19.35
N VAL A 188 9.53 1.57 -19.91
CA VAL A 188 9.17 2.23 -21.17
C VAL A 188 8.95 3.71 -20.93
N VAL A 189 8.20 4.03 -19.87
CA VAL A 189 7.95 5.40 -19.44
C VAL A 189 8.24 5.52 -17.95
N ASN A 190 9.02 6.54 -17.58
CA ASN A 190 9.34 6.86 -16.21
C ASN A 190 8.67 8.18 -15.77
N GLU A 191 8.07 8.17 -14.58
CA GLU A 191 7.63 9.36 -13.83
C GLU A 191 6.75 10.35 -14.61
N ALA A 192 5.80 9.85 -15.39
CA ALA A 192 4.92 10.70 -16.19
C ALA A 192 3.80 11.36 -15.37
N ILE A 193 3.50 10.87 -14.17
CA ILE A 193 2.50 11.45 -13.26
C ILE A 193 3.18 12.47 -12.32
N ALA A 194 2.56 13.63 -12.18
CA ALA A 194 3.05 14.69 -11.31
C ALA A 194 2.86 14.32 -9.83
N ASP A 195 3.76 14.82 -8.98
CA ASP A 195 3.57 14.70 -7.54
C ASP A 195 2.30 15.44 -7.09
N PRO A 196 1.61 14.96 -6.05
CA PRO A 196 0.30 15.48 -5.66
C PRO A 196 0.36 16.86 -4.98
N TRP A 197 1.55 17.35 -4.64
CA TRP A 197 1.72 18.62 -3.93
C TRP A 197 1.90 19.80 -4.88
N GLY A 198 1.43 20.97 -4.47
CA GLY A 198 1.59 22.21 -5.25
C GLY A 198 0.58 22.40 -6.38
N ILE A 199 -0.28 21.40 -6.66
CA ILE A 199 -1.25 21.42 -7.77
C ILE A 199 -2.72 21.61 -7.34
N GLY A 200 -2.98 21.80 -6.04
CA GLY A 200 -4.31 22.19 -5.54
C GLY A 200 -5.38 21.11 -5.55
N LEU A 201 -4.99 19.83 -5.63
CA LEU A 201 -5.93 18.70 -5.69
C LEU A 201 -6.84 18.61 -4.45
N GLU A 202 -8.11 18.32 -4.69
CA GLU A 202 -9.07 17.95 -3.66
C GLU A 202 -8.88 16.48 -3.22
N ALA A 203 -9.45 16.14 -2.06
CA ALA A 203 -9.39 14.77 -1.55
C ALA A 203 -10.19 13.82 -2.48
N GLY A 204 -9.53 12.80 -3.01
CA GLY A 204 -10.11 11.84 -3.95
C GLY A 204 -9.82 12.15 -5.42
N GLU A 205 -9.13 13.25 -5.72
CA GLU A 205 -8.64 13.52 -7.07
C GLU A 205 -7.34 12.77 -7.36
N ALA A 206 -7.17 12.36 -8.61
CA ALA A 206 -5.96 11.72 -9.10
C ALA A 206 -4.95 12.76 -9.57
N SER A 207 -3.66 12.51 -9.35
CA SER A 207 -2.59 13.33 -9.90
C SER A 207 -2.63 13.31 -11.43
N PRO A 208 -2.53 14.48 -12.10
CA PRO A 208 -2.46 14.53 -13.54
C PRO A 208 -1.07 14.11 -14.04
N MET A 209 -0.95 13.91 -15.35
CA MET A 209 0.36 13.84 -16.00
C MET A 209 1.15 15.13 -15.78
N ARG A 210 2.48 15.02 -15.77
CA ARG A 210 3.39 16.16 -15.90
C ARG A 210 3.12 16.91 -17.20
N GLN A 211 2.80 18.20 -17.08
CA GLN A 211 2.48 19.06 -18.24
C GLN A 211 3.54 20.14 -18.46
N GLU A 212 4.04 20.75 -17.38
CA GLU A 212 4.94 21.90 -17.46
C GLU A 212 6.42 21.50 -17.59
N ASP A 213 6.82 20.41 -16.97
CA ASP A 213 8.20 19.90 -16.93
C ASP A 213 8.42 18.69 -17.86
N SER A 214 7.41 18.32 -18.65
CA SER A 214 7.50 17.23 -19.62
C SER A 214 7.49 17.76 -21.05
N LEU A 215 8.66 17.80 -21.71
CA LEU A 215 8.75 18.12 -23.13
C LEU A 215 8.03 17.11 -24.02
N TRP A 216 7.91 15.85 -23.56
CA TRP A 216 7.05 14.84 -24.20
C TRP A 216 5.58 15.26 -24.22
N TYR A 217 5.04 15.71 -23.08
CA TYR A 217 3.66 16.20 -23.03
C TYR A 217 3.48 17.48 -23.84
N LYS A 218 4.45 18.41 -23.79
CA LYS A 218 4.37 19.69 -24.52
C LYS A 218 4.39 19.54 -26.03
N THR A 219 5.19 18.59 -26.54
CA THR A 219 5.35 18.41 -27.99
C THR A 219 4.34 17.44 -28.59
N ILE A 220 3.99 16.38 -27.86
CA ILE A 220 3.08 15.34 -28.35
C ILE A 220 1.69 15.56 -27.75
N GLY A 221 1.58 15.55 -26.42
CA GLY A 221 0.31 15.65 -25.70
C GLY A 221 -0.01 14.38 -24.91
N LYS A 222 -1.22 14.32 -24.35
CA LYS A 222 -1.64 13.33 -23.35
C LYS A 222 -1.47 11.86 -23.71
N ASP A 223 -1.38 11.51 -24.99
CA ASP A 223 -1.27 10.12 -25.46
C ASP A 223 0.17 9.66 -25.71
N PHE A 224 1.20 10.46 -25.37
CA PHE A 224 2.59 10.07 -25.59
C PHE A 224 2.96 8.76 -24.87
N VAL A 225 2.37 8.50 -23.69
CA VAL A 225 2.60 7.27 -22.93
C VAL A 225 2.05 6.05 -23.67
N GLU A 226 0.80 6.12 -24.15
CA GLU A 226 0.19 5.04 -24.93
C GLU A 226 1.00 4.76 -26.22
N LYS A 227 1.49 5.82 -26.88
CA LYS A 227 2.35 5.69 -28.06
C LYS A 227 3.69 5.02 -27.75
N ALA A 228 4.38 5.44 -26.68
CA ALA A 228 5.64 4.84 -26.27
C ALA A 228 5.50 3.32 -26.02
N PHE A 229 4.47 2.92 -25.27
CA PHE A 229 4.17 1.51 -25.01
C PHE A 229 3.79 0.74 -26.28
N SER A 230 3.02 1.33 -27.19
CA SER A 230 2.70 0.69 -28.47
C SER A 230 3.95 0.45 -29.33
N TYR A 231 4.89 1.41 -29.36
CA TYR A 231 6.14 1.25 -30.10
C TYR A 231 7.05 0.23 -29.43
N ALA A 232 7.18 0.27 -28.11
CA ALA A 232 7.96 -0.72 -27.37
C ALA A 232 7.42 -2.14 -27.58
N ARG A 233 6.09 -2.35 -27.52
CA ARG A 233 5.49 -3.66 -27.80
C ARG A 233 5.81 -4.13 -29.21
N LYS A 234 5.56 -3.29 -30.21
CA LYS A 234 5.86 -3.59 -31.62
C LYS A 234 7.31 -4.07 -31.80
N TYR A 235 8.28 -3.33 -31.28
CA TYR A 235 9.69 -3.64 -31.52
C TYR A 235 10.25 -4.74 -30.63
N THR A 236 9.69 -4.96 -29.44
CA THR A 236 10.02 -6.15 -28.66
C THR A 236 9.50 -7.42 -29.33
N GLU A 237 8.31 -7.40 -29.95
CA GLU A 237 7.82 -8.53 -30.75
C GLU A 237 8.63 -8.75 -32.04
N GLU A 238 9.07 -7.66 -32.68
CA GLU A 238 9.88 -7.73 -33.92
C GLU A 238 11.30 -8.28 -33.66
N TYR A 239 11.97 -7.80 -32.61
CA TYR A 239 13.38 -8.10 -32.37
C TYR A 239 13.64 -9.19 -31.32
N ALA A 240 12.66 -9.52 -30.49
CA ALA A 240 12.71 -10.65 -29.54
C ALA A 240 11.56 -11.65 -29.78
N PRO A 241 11.43 -12.23 -30.98
CA PRO A 241 10.34 -13.18 -31.27
C PRO A 241 10.41 -14.46 -30.44
N ASP A 242 11.61 -14.82 -29.95
CA ASP A 242 11.87 -16.09 -29.25
C ASP A 242 11.74 -15.98 -27.72
N HIS A 243 11.58 -14.78 -27.17
CA HIS A 243 11.43 -14.59 -25.72
C HIS A 243 10.63 -13.32 -25.40
N LYS A 244 9.89 -13.35 -24.28
CA LYS A 244 9.05 -12.21 -23.90
C LYS A 244 9.85 -11.19 -23.08
N ILE A 245 10.04 -10.00 -23.65
CA ILE A 245 10.49 -8.81 -22.89
C ILE A 245 9.27 -8.12 -22.27
N LYS A 246 9.36 -7.81 -20.98
CA LYS A 246 8.25 -7.22 -20.21
C LYS A 246 8.30 -5.69 -20.24
N LEU A 247 7.15 -5.05 -20.41
CA LEU A 247 7.04 -3.59 -20.51
C LEU A 247 6.46 -2.98 -19.25
N PHE A 248 7.22 -2.08 -18.63
CA PHE A 248 6.93 -1.47 -17.34
C PHE A 248 6.69 0.04 -17.45
N TYR A 249 5.76 0.53 -16.63
CA TYR A 249 5.72 1.93 -16.22
C TYR A 249 6.39 2.03 -14.85
N ASN A 250 7.31 2.97 -14.66
CA ASN A 250 8.09 3.12 -13.42
C ASN A 250 7.88 4.52 -12.82
N ASP A 251 7.72 4.64 -11.50
CA ASP A 251 7.49 5.93 -10.82
C ASP A 251 7.85 5.88 -9.33
N TYR A 252 8.19 7.04 -8.75
CA TYR A 252 8.38 7.25 -7.31
C TYR A 252 7.14 7.87 -6.67
N ASN A 253 7.09 7.92 -5.33
CA ASN A 253 5.94 8.43 -4.58
C ASN A 253 4.61 7.75 -5.02
N GLU A 254 4.73 6.61 -5.66
CA GLU A 254 3.71 5.79 -6.28
C GLU A 254 2.71 5.26 -5.25
N TYR A 255 3.11 5.33 -3.97
CA TYR A 255 2.31 5.00 -2.81
C TYR A 255 1.49 6.14 -2.23
N PHE A 256 1.64 7.38 -2.71
CA PHE A 256 0.71 8.45 -2.35
C PHE A 256 -0.61 8.27 -3.07
N GLU A 257 -1.71 8.29 -2.32
CA GLU A 257 -3.05 7.94 -2.81
C GLU A 257 -3.38 8.58 -4.17
N GLN A 258 -3.24 9.90 -4.27
CA GLN A 258 -3.55 10.63 -5.50
C GLN A 258 -2.63 10.24 -6.67
N LYS A 259 -1.35 9.98 -6.40
CA LYS A 259 -0.39 9.56 -7.42
C LYS A 259 -0.68 8.13 -7.88
N THR A 260 -0.97 7.21 -6.96
CA THR A 260 -1.42 5.84 -7.26
C THR A 260 -2.63 5.86 -8.20
N GLU A 261 -3.66 6.66 -7.87
CA GLU A 261 -4.86 6.77 -8.72
C GLU A 261 -4.55 7.38 -10.09
N GLY A 262 -3.68 8.39 -10.16
CA GLY A 262 -3.22 8.98 -11.42
C GLY A 262 -2.52 7.98 -12.33
N ILE A 263 -1.64 7.17 -11.75
CA ILE A 263 -0.92 6.09 -12.46
C ILE A 263 -1.92 5.04 -12.97
N ILE A 264 -2.87 4.59 -12.14
CA ILE A 264 -3.90 3.62 -12.56
C ILE A 264 -4.75 4.17 -13.71
N GLN A 265 -5.18 5.44 -13.63
CA GLN A 265 -5.95 6.09 -14.68
C GLN A 265 -5.17 6.20 -16.00
N LEU A 266 -3.92 6.62 -15.93
CA LEU A 266 -3.04 6.72 -17.09
C LEU A 266 -2.83 5.37 -17.78
N LEU A 267 -2.67 4.30 -17.00
CA LEU A 267 -2.23 3.01 -17.51
C LEU A 267 -3.36 2.04 -17.85
N THR A 268 -4.59 2.29 -17.38
CA THR A 268 -5.77 1.51 -17.75
C THR A 268 -5.93 1.34 -19.28
N PRO A 269 -5.85 2.40 -20.13
CA PRO A 269 -5.92 2.23 -21.58
C PRO A 269 -4.73 1.43 -22.15
N VAL A 270 -3.51 1.67 -21.64
CA VAL A 270 -2.29 0.94 -22.07
C VAL A 270 -2.41 -0.55 -21.77
N ARG A 271 -2.92 -0.89 -20.58
CA ARG A 271 -3.19 -2.26 -20.15
C ARG A 271 -4.26 -2.93 -20.99
N LYS A 272 -5.36 -2.22 -21.28
CA LYS A 272 -6.45 -2.70 -22.14
C LYS A 272 -5.98 -2.97 -23.57
N ALA A 273 -5.01 -2.21 -24.06
CA ALA A 273 -4.39 -2.41 -25.37
C ALA A 273 -3.40 -3.59 -25.40
N GLY A 274 -3.07 -4.22 -24.25
CA GLY A 274 -2.12 -5.34 -24.18
C GLY A 274 -0.64 -4.92 -24.14
N ASN A 275 -0.36 -3.62 -23.98
CA ASN A 275 1.01 -3.10 -24.07
C ASN A 275 1.68 -2.92 -22.71
N LEU A 276 0.99 -3.16 -21.60
CA LEU A 276 1.55 -3.07 -20.24
C LEU A 276 1.65 -4.46 -19.61
N ASP A 277 2.86 -4.85 -19.18
CA ASP A 277 3.08 -6.07 -18.41
C ASP A 277 3.19 -5.80 -16.91
N GLY A 278 3.74 -4.65 -16.50
CA GLY A 278 4.01 -4.38 -15.09
C GLY A 278 4.12 -2.93 -14.64
N ILE A 279 4.16 -2.75 -13.32
CA ILE A 279 4.48 -1.49 -12.64
C ILE A 279 5.80 -1.65 -11.88
N GLY A 280 6.70 -0.70 -12.11
CA GLY A 280 7.89 -0.49 -11.32
C GLY A 280 7.58 0.49 -10.19
N MET A 281 7.75 0.04 -8.96
CA MET A 281 7.64 0.84 -7.76
C MET A 281 9.05 1.26 -7.35
N GLN A 282 9.44 2.50 -7.62
CA GLN A 282 10.82 2.96 -7.36
C GLN A 282 11.19 2.79 -5.89
N SER A 283 10.28 3.07 -4.95
CA SER A 283 10.50 2.75 -3.53
C SER A 283 11.64 3.51 -2.85
N HIS A 284 11.85 4.77 -3.24
CA HIS A 284 12.70 5.70 -2.50
C HIS A 284 12.02 6.12 -1.18
N ILE A 285 12.17 5.32 -0.14
CA ILE A 285 11.50 5.51 1.15
C ILE A 285 12.50 5.86 2.26
N ASP A 286 11.99 6.16 3.45
CA ASP A 286 12.76 6.37 4.67
C ASP A 286 12.31 5.38 5.75
N VAL A 287 13.14 5.18 6.77
CA VAL A 287 12.81 4.33 7.93
C VAL A 287 11.48 4.76 8.55
N GLY A 288 10.60 3.78 8.77
CA GLY A 288 9.29 4.01 9.38
C GLY A 288 8.24 4.60 8.43
N TRP A 289 8.46 4.56 7.11
CA TRP A 289 7.39 4.84 6.14
C TRP A 289 6.16 3.94 6.41
N GLU A 290 4.96 4.44 6.11
CA GLU A 290 3.76 3.66 6.35
C GLU A 290 3.67 2.53 5.32
N LEU A 291 3.60 1.27 5.76
CA LEU A 291 3.37 0.13 4.85
C LEU A 291 1.90 0.01 4.43
N TYR A 292 0.97 0.44 5.28
CA TYR A 292 -0.48 0.34 5.05
C TYR A 292 -1.18 1.65 5.42
N GLY A 293 -2.38 1.85 4.87
CA GLY A 293 -3.15 3.10 4.99
C GLY A 293 -3.21 3.87 3.68
N ASN A 294 -3.72 5.11 3.70
CA ASN A 294 -3.98 5.89 2.48
C ASN A 294 -2.73 6.10 1.62
N ASN A 295 -1.58 6.38 2.24
CA ASN A 295 -0.28 6.52 1.55
C ASN A 295 0.64 5.31 1.82
N GLY A 296 0.05 4.17 2.17
CA GLY A 296 0.77 2.97 2.55
C GLY A 296 1.42 2.30 1.34
N TYR A 297 2.69 1.93 1.46
CA TYR A 297 3.42 1.29 0.37
C TYR A 297 2.71 0.04 -0.19
N MET A 298 2.40 -0.92 0.69
CA MET A 298 1.71 -2.13 0.31
C MET A 298 0.25 -1.85 -0.10
N THR A 299 -0.38 -0.80 0.43
CA THR A 299 -1.71 -0.38 -0.07
C THR A 299 -1.67 -0.06 -1.56
N ALA A 300 -0.66 0.67 -2.02
CA ALA A 300 -0.54 1.02 -3.42
C ALA A 300 -0.14 -0.17 -4.29
N LEU A 301 0.77 -1.03 -3.82
CA LEU A 301 1.08 -2.31 -4.47
C LEU A 301 -0.18 -3.13 -4.72
N ARG A 302 -1.02 -3.29 -3.69
CA ARG A 302 -2.31 -3.99 -3.81
C ARG A 302 -3.23 -3.34 -4.82
N LYS A 303 -3.33 -2.01 -4.82
CA LYS A 303 -4.14 -1.28 -5.81
C LYS A 303 -3.63 -1.52 -7.23
N PHE A 304 -2.33 -1.45 -7.49
CA PHE A 304 -1.78 -1.74 -8.82
C PHE A 304 -2.10 -3.17 -9.25
N SER A 305 -1.83 -4.15 -8.37
CA SER A 305 -2.13 -5.56 -8.62
C SER A 305 -3.62 -5.79 -8.92
N GLU A 306 -4.53 -5.26 -8.09
CA GLU A 306 -5.96 -5.52 -8.19
C GLU A 306 -6.65 -4.73 -9.31
N LYS A 307 -6.19 -3.51 -9.62
CA LYS A 307 -6.83 -2.63 -10.61
C LYS A 307 -6.29 -2.82 -12.02
N LEU A 308 -5.01 -3.12 -12.17
CA LEU A 308 -4.38 -3.30 -13.48
C LEU A 308 -4.16 -4.78 -13.81
N GLY A 309 -4.08 -5.68 -12.81
CA GLY A 309 -3.82 -7.10 -13.05
C GLY A 309 -2.50 -7.30 -13.78
N VAL A 310 -1.44 -6.71 -13.25
CA VAL A 310 -0.10 -6.63 -13.84
C VAL A 310 0.96 -7.08 -12.84
N GLU A 311 2.13 -7.42 -13.35
CA GLU A 311 3.33 -7.71 -12.58
C GLU A 311 3.80 -6.48 -11.80
N ILE A 312 4.38 -6.69 -10.62
CA ILE A 312 4.99 -5.64 -9.79
C ILE A 312 6.48 -5.94 -9.62
N GLN A 313 7.30 -4.91 -9.79
CA GLN A 313 8.71 -4.94 -9.43
C GLN A 313 9.02 -3.78 -8.50
N VAL A 314 9.78 -4.06 -7.43
CA VAL A 314 10.39 -3.03 -6.60
C VAL A 314 11.70 -2.66 -7.28
N THR A 315 11.79 -1.47 -7.87
CA THR A 315 12.78 -1.19 -8.92
C THR A 315 13.98 -0.38 -8.46
N GLU A 316 13.84 0.44 -7.41
CA GLU A 316 14.87 1.39 -6.98
C GLU A 316 14.95 1.50 -5.45
N LEU A 317 14.79 0.38 -4.74
CA LEU A 317 14.68 0.36 -3.29
C LEU A 317 15.92 0.96 -2.64
N ASP A 318 15.69 2.03 -1.90
CA ASP A 318 16.59 2.56 -0.90
C ASP A 318 15.79 3.07 0.30
N ILE A 319 16.26 2.76 1.51
CA ILE A 319 15.55 3.11 2.75
C ILE A 319 16.43 4.06 3.55
N GLY A 320 16.18 5.35 3.43
CA GLY A 320 16.99 6.39 4.07
C GLY A 320 16.80 6.49 5.58
N MET A 321 17.91 6.72 6.30
CA MET A 321 17.88 7.07 7.72
C MET A 321 17.67 8.58 7.93
N SER A 322 16.92 8.93 8.96
CA SER A 322 16.85 10.28 9.52
C SER A 322 17.84 10.44 10.69
N GLU A 323 17.99 11.67 11.21
CA GLU A 323 18.97 11.98 12.27
C GLU A 323 18.89 11.12 13.54
N ASN A 324 17.72 10.54 13.85
CA ASN A 324 17.50 9.72 15.05
C ASN A 324 17.49 8.22 14.76
N ASP A 325 17.61 7.82 13.50
CA ASP A 325 17.65 6.41 13.14
C ASP A 325 19.05 5.84 13.33
N THR A 326 19.11 4.53 13.52
CA THR A 326 20.35 3.77 13.61
C THR A 326 20.37 2.73 12.51
N GLU A 327 21.55 2.20 12.17
CA GLU A 327 21.62 1.08 11.23
C GLU A 327 20.76 -0.11 11.70
N ALA A 328 20.64 -0.33 13.01
CA ALA A 328 19.78 -1.36 13.58
C ALA A 328 18.29 -1.12 13.29
N SER A 329 17.79 0.11 13.51
CA SER A 329 16.39 0.43 13.21
C SER A 329 16.09 0.43 11.71
N GLN A 330 17.08 0.79 10.88
CA GLN A 330 17.00 0.59 9.43
C GLN A 330 16.94 -0.89 9.07
N GLY A 331 17.75 -1.74 9.71
CA GLY A 331 17.72 -3.19 9.54
C GLY A 331 16.39 -3.83 9.91
N GLU A 332 15.82 -3.45 11.05
CA GLU A 332 14.49 -3.86 11.48
C GLU A 332 13.42 -3.46 10.45
N TYR A 333 13.52 -2.26 9.89
CA TYR A 333 12.53 -1.79 8.91
C TYR A 333 12.71 -2.43 7.52
N TYR A 334 13.94 -2.70 7.07
CA TYR A 334 14.19 -3.53 5.89
C TYR A 334 13.58 -4.92 6.06
N GLN A 335 13.74 -5.55 7.23
CA GLN A 335 13.09 -6.82 7.52
C GLN A 335 11.56 -6.71 7.45
N GLU A 336 10.97 -5.71 8.11
CA GLU A 336 9.51 -5.50 8.11
C GLU A 336 8.96 -5.30 6.69
N PHE A 337 9.63 -4.46 5.88
CA PHE A 337 9.27 -4.21 4.49
C PHE A 337 9.31 -5.49 3.66
N MET A 338 10.38 -6.27 3.76
CA MET A 338 10.55 -7.51 2.99
C MET A 338 9.58 -8.60 3.43
N GLU A 339 9.29 -8.73 4.73
CA GLU A 339 8.27 -9.64 5.24
C GLU A 339 6.88 -9.28 4.69
N ALA A 340 6.53 -7.98 4.66
CA ALA A 340 5.27 -7.52 4.10
C ALA A 340 5.19 -7.74 2.58
N LEU A 341 6.29 -7.52 1.85
CA LEU A 341 6.37 -7.75 0.41
C LEU A 341 6.18 -9.22 0.06
N LEU A 342 6.88 -10.11 0.77
CA LEU A 342 6.72 -11.56 0.63
C LEU A 342 5.28 -11.99 0.95
N ALA A 343 4.66 -11.41 1.99
CA ALA A 343 3.26 -11.69 2.31
C ALA A 343 2.31 -11.30 1.16
N GLU A 344 2.52 -10.14 0.51
CA GLU A 344 1.75 -9.77 -0.69
C GLU A 344 1.96 -10.74 -1.85
N LYS A 345 3.21 -11.15 -2.09
CA LYS A 345 3.53 -12.12 -3.14
C LYS A 345 2.76 -13.42 -2.91
N TYR A 346 2.84 -13.96 -1.70
CA TYR A 346 2.21 -15.24 -1.39
C TYR A 346 0.68 -15.17 -1.26
N ARG A 347 0.13 -13.97 -1.04
CA ARG A 347 -1.32 -13.69 -1.19
C ARG A 347 -1.79 -13.73 -2.65
N GLY A 348 -0.86 -13.66 -3.61
CA GLY A 348 -1.12 -13.78 -5.04
C GLY A 348 -0.75 -12.55 -5.87
N ALA A 349 -0.13 -11.53 -5.28
CA ALA A 349 0.45 -10.46 -6.11
C ALA A 349 1.65 -10.99 -6.90
N ASP A 350 1.70 -10.67 -8.20
CA ASP A 350 2.78 -11.12 -9.08
C ASP A 350 4.03 -10.24 -8.89
N ILE A 351 4.76 -10.45 -7.79
CA ILE A 351 5.99 -9.71 -7.45
C ILE A 351 7.19 -10.53 -7.91
N THR A 352 8.00 -9.97 -8.81
CA THR A 352 9.04 -10.73 -9.54
C THR A 352 10.45 -10.19 -9.43
N SER A 353 10.64 -8.98 -8.89
CA SER A 353 11.97 -8.41 -8.64
C SER A 353 11.97 -7.43 -7.47
N VAL A 354 13.08 -7.44 -6.71
CA VAL A 354 13.46 -6.38 -5.78
C VAL A 354 14.87 -5.92 -6.13
N THR A 355 15.00 -4.67 -6.57
CA THR A 355 16.26 -4.05 -6.96
C THR A 355 16.66 -2.98 -5.96
N ILE A 356 17.87 -3.09 -5.41
CA ILE A 356 18.46 -2.09 -4.50
C ILE A 356 19.13 -1.00 -5.33
N TRP A 357 18.82 0.28 -5.08
CA TRP A 357 19.33 1.38 -5.91
C TRP A 357 20.75 1.85 -5.53
N GLY A 358 21.70 0.92 -5.63
CA GLY A 358 23.12 1.16 -5.44
C GLY A 358 23.81 0.02 -4.68
N LEU A 359 25.14 -0.03 -4.75
CA LEU A 359 25.92 -1.08 -4.10
C LEU A 359 26.26 -0.77 -2.63
N SER A 360 26.78 0.42 -2.32
CA SER A 360 27.19 0.81 -0.96
C SER A 360 26.82 2.25 -0.65
N ASP A 361 26.64 2.57 0.63
CA ASP A 361 26.15 3.88 1.09
C ASP A 361 26.92 5.08 0.51
N ASP A 362 28.23 4.96 0.35
CA ASP A 362 29.08 6.04 -0.17
C ASP A 362 28.91 6.28 -1.67
N LEU A 363 28.40 5.29 -2.39
CA LEU A 363 28.12 5.33 -3.84
C LEU A 363 26.66 5.71 -4.14
N SER A 364 25.80 5.78 -3.13
CA SER A 364 24.39 6.14 -3.31
C SER A 364 24.20 7.59 -3.74
N TRP A 365 23.25 7.83 -4.63
CA TRP A 365 22.72 9.18 -4.92
C TRP A 365 22.14 9.88 -3.69
N ARG A 366 21.71 9.10 -2.68
CA ARG A 366 21.22 9.53 -1.36
C ARG A 366 22.26 9.26 -0.26
N LYS A 367 23.56 9.36 -0.53
CA LYS A 367 24.64 9.05 0.44
C LYS A 367 24.45 9.61 1.86
N GLU A 368 23.90 10.81 2.01
CA GLU A 368 23.66 11.43 3.33
C GLU A 368 22.62 10.69 4.17
N LYS A 369 21.85 9.79 3.56
CA LYS A 369 20.83 8.95 4.19
C LYS A 369 21.34 7.56 4.57
N ASN A 370 22.56 7.17 4.16
CA ASN A 370 23.13 5.82 4.35
C ASN A 370 22.08 4.71 4.09
N CYS A 371 21.48 4.72 2.91
CA CYS A 371 20.22 4.06 2.60
C CYS A 371 20.31 2.61 2.09
N LEU A 372 21.53 2.06 1.94
CA LEU A 372 21.80 0.79 1.24
C LEU A 372 22.23 -0.33 2.20
N LEU A 373 22.60 -1.49 1.64
CA LEU A 373 22.87 -2.72 2.40
C LEU A 373 24.33 -2.86 2.87
N PHE A 374 25.26 -2.16 2.21
CA PHE A 374 26.69 -2.27 2.47
C PHE A 374 27.29 -0.92 2.83
N ARG A 375 28.24 -0.92 3.77
CA ARG A 375 29.04 0.27 4.10
C ARG A 375 30.10 0.51 3.02
N LYS A 376 30.82 1.64 3.15
CA LYS A 376 31.93 2.01 2.27
C LYS A 376 33.02 0.95 2.11
N ASP A 377 33.30 0.20 3.16
CA ASP A 377 34.28 -0.90 3.15
C ASP A 377 33.68 -2.24 2.66
N LEU A 378 32.44 -2.20 2.14
CA LEU A 378 31.64 -3.34 1.72
C LEU A 378 31.24 -4.31 2.84
N SER A 379 31.45 -3.94 4.10
CA SER A 379 30.88 -4.70 5.21
C SER A 379 29.36 -4.63 5.19
N LYS A 380 28.71 -5.77 5.48
CA LYS A 380 27.25 -5.89 5.59
C LYS A 380 26.74 -5.02 6.73
N LYS A 381 25.64 -4.32 6.49
CA LYS A 381 24.88 -3.56 7.50
C LYS A 381 23.77 -4.45 8.10
N PRO A 382 23.20 -4.08 9.26
CA PRO A 382 21.95 -4.68 9.74
C PRO A 382 20.80 -4.64 8.71
N ALA A 383 20.83 -3.71 7.76
CA ALA A 383 19.95 -3.71 6.58
C ALA A 383 20.05 -5.02 5.75
N TYR A 384 21.26 -5.50 5.49
CA TYR A 384 21.49 -6.79 4.84
C TYR A 384 20.92 -7.94 5.67
N ASP A 385 21.20 -7.94 6.98
CA ASP A 385 20.69 -8.96 7.89
C ASP A 385 19.15 -8.98 7.93
N GLY A 386 18.51 -7.82 7.82
CA GLY A 386 17.05 -7.70 7.75
C GLY A 386 16.45 -8.46 6.55
N LEU A 387 17.07 -8.36 5.37
CA LEU A 387 16.68 -9.16 4.20
C LEU A 387 16.86 -10.66 4.48
N VAL A 388 18.01 -11.07 5.00
CA VAL A 388 18.30 -12.48 5.32
C VAL A 388 17.28 -13.04 6.32
N LEU A 389 16.94 -12.28 7.36
CA LEU A 389 15.96 -12.68 8.37
C LEU A 389 14.55 -12.79 7.79
N ALA A 390 14.13 -11.87 6.91
CA ALA A 390 12.83 -11.93 6.25
C ALA A 390 12.69 -13.20 5.39
N ALA A 391 13.70 -13.52 4.56
CA ALA A 391 13.71 -14.74 3.74
C ALA A 391 13.60 -16.00 4.63
N LYS A 392 14.45 -16.11 5.66
CA LYS A 392 14.46 -17.25 6.60
C LYS A 392 13.18 -17.40 7.40
N LYS A 393 12.48 -16.30 7.70
CA LYS A 393 11.24 -16.34 8.48
C LYS A 393 10.04 -16.77 7.65
N VAL A 394 9.93 -16.32 6.40
CA VAL A 394 8.71 -16.50 5.58
C VAL A 394 8.78 -17.73 4.66
N GLN A 395 9.96 -18.13 4.14
CA GLN A 395 10.03 -19.23 3.16
C GLN A 395 9.90 -20.65 3.78
N PRO A 396 10.62 -21.04 4.85
CA PRO A 396 10.47 -22.37 5.47
C PRO A 396 9.07 -22.56 6.09
N SER A 397 8.39 -21.46 6.37
CA SER A 397 7.08 -21.41 6.99
C SER A 397 5.94 -21.36 5.97
N GLU A 398 6.19 -21.02 4.69
CA GLU A 398 5.17 -20.98 3.63
C GLU A 398 4.41 -22.32 3.51
N LYS A 399 5.13 -23.45 3.42
CA LYS A 399 4.50 -24.79 3.36
C LYS A 399 3.65 -25.07 4.60
N THR A 400 4.07 -24.58 5.75
CA THR A 400 3.34 -24.71 7.03
C THR A 400 2.13 -23.78 7.06
N TYR A 401 2.25 -22.55 6.57
CA TYR A 401 1.17 -21.57 6.46
C TYR A 401 0.11 -22.03 5.48
N ARG A 402 0.51 -22.50 4.29
CA ARG A 402 -0.38 -23.14 3.31
C ARG A 402 -1.11 -24.34 3.90
N LYS A 403 -0.44 -25.17 4.70
CA LYS A 403 -1.10 -26.32 5.36
C LYS A 403 -2.14 -25.88 6.39
N LYS A 404 -1.83 -24.87 7.21
CA LYS A 404 -2.77 -24.31 8.19
C LYS A 404 -3.95 -23.60 7.51
N ALA A 405 -3.68 -22.82 6.48
CA ALA A 405 -4.69 -22.14 5.69
C ALA A 405 -5.57 -23.10 4.91
N ALA A 406 -5.00 -24.14 4.28
CA ALA A 406 -5.76 -25.20 3.62
C ALA A 406 -6.66 -25.98 4.60
N ALA A 407 -6.23 -26.13 5.86
CA ALA A 407 -7.09 -26.71 6.90
C ALA A 407 -8.29 -25.80 7.21
N VAL A 408 -8.10 -24.48 7.20
CA VAL A 408 -9.21 -23.51 7.32
C VAL A 408 -10.10 -23.56 6.07
N ASP A 409 -9.54 -23.54 4.86
CA ASP A 409 -10.30 -23.64 3.61
C ASP A 409 -11.14 -24.94 3.57
N ALA A 410 -10.60 -26.06 4.06
CA ALA A 410 -11.35 -27.32 4.17
C ALA A 410 -12.48 -27.27 5.22
N LEU A 411 -12.36 -26.44 6.27
CA LEU A 411 -13.47 -26.17 7.20
C LEU A 411 -14.54 -25.30 6.54
N ILE A 412 -14.13 -24.33 5.73
CA ILE A 412 -15.02 -23.47 4.96
C ILE A 412 -15.82 -24.30 3.94
N ASP A 413 -15.18 -25.23 3.24
CA ASP A 413 -15.86 -26.12 2.30
C ASP A 413 -16.95 -26.98 2.94
N LYS A 414 -16.77 -27.36 4.21
CA LYS A 414 -17.76 -28.16 4.96
C LYS A 414 -19.03 -27.38 5.29
N ILE A 415 -19.01 -26.04 5.21
CA ILE A 415 -20.20 -25.21 5.46
C ILE A 415 -21.29 -25.53 4.42
N GLY A 416 -20.89 -25.70 3.15
CA GLY A 416 -21.82 -25.99 2.06
C GLY A 416 -22.95 -24.97 1.94
N THR A 417 -24.15 -25.44 1.62
CA THR A 417 -25.35 -24.58 1.59
C THR A 417 -25.75 -24.18 3.01
N VAL A 418 -25.95 -22.88 3.22
CA VAL A 418 -26.31 -22.34 4.53
C VAL A 418 -27.80 -22.51 4.79
N HIS A 419 -28.13 -23.11 5.95
CA HIS A 419 -29.49 -23.28 6.43
C HIS A 419 -29.66 -22.60 7.81
N ASP A 420 -30.88 -22.25 8.19
CA ASP A 420 -31.20 -21.78 9.56
C ASP A 420 -31.24 -22.95 10.55
N THR A 421 -30.08 -23.58 10.76
CA THR A 421 -29.91 -24.68 11.70
C THR A 421 -28.70 -24.45 12.59
N GLU A 422 -28.72 -25.03 13.79
CA GLU A 422 -27.57 -24.98 14.70
C GLU A 422 -26.33 -25.66 14.09
N ALA A 423 -26.54 -26.64 13.19
CA ALA A 423 -25.48 -27.32 12.47
C ALA A 423 -24.72 -26.37 11.52
N SER A 424 -25.44 -25.61 10.68
CA SER A 424 -24.82 -24.59 9.81
C SER A 424 -24.09 -23.53 10.64
N LYS A 425 -24.69 -23.09 11.75
CA LYS A 425 -24.05 -22.13 12.68
C LYS A 425 -22.74 -22.67 13.25
N GLN A 426 -22.73 -23.92 13.72
CA GLN A 426 -21.52 -24.55 14.27
C GLN A 426 -20.41 -24.67 13.24
N LEU A 427 -20.72 -25.03 12.00
CA LEU A 427 -19.73 -25.13 10.92
C LEU A 427 -19.10 -23.77 10.61
N ILE A 428 -19.92 -22.72 10.52
CA ILE A 428 -19.47 -21.35 10.31
C ILE A 428 -18.61 -20.86 11.47
N ASP A 429 -19.09 -21.01 12.72
CA ASP A 429 -18.36 -20.60 13.93
C ASP A 429 -17.01 -21.34 14.05
N THR A 430 -16.97 -22.63 13.67
CA THR A 430 -15.74 -23.45 13.67
C THR A 430 -14.72 -22.95 12.65
N ALA A 431 -15.16 -22.70 11.41
CA ALA A 431 -14.30 -22.17 10.36
C ALA A 431 -13.77 -20.76 10.72
N ARG A 432 -14.62 -19.89 11.28
CA ARG A 432 -14.22 -18.56 11.76
C ARG A 432 -13.23 -18.62 12.91
N GLY A 433 -13.49 -19.45 13.91
CA GLY A 433 -12.56 -19.62 15.04
C GLY A 433 -11.20 -20.13 14.60
N ALA A 434 -11.16 -21.04 13.61
CA ALA A 434 -9.91 -21.54 13.04
C ALA A 434 -9.17 -20.46 12.24
N TYR A 435 -9.88 -19.63 11.47
CA TYR A 435 -9.32 -18.49 10.76
C TYR A 435 -8.72 -17.44 11.72
N ASP A 436 -9.48 -17.06 12.76
CA ASP A 436 -9.06 -16.03 13.72
C ASP A 436 -7.85 -16.46 14.58
N ALA A 437 -7.60 -17.77 14.68
CA ALA A 437 -6.44 -18.33 15.38
C ALA A 437 -5.14 -18.27 14.56
N LEU A 438 -5.21 -18.00 13.26
CA LEU A 438 -4.05 -17.78 12.40
C LEU A 438 -3.43 -16.40 12.65
N ASN A 439 -2.10 -16.30 12.55
CA ASN A 439 -1.41 -14.99 12.56
C ASN A 439 -1.62 -14.24 11.22
N GLU A 440 -1.20 -12.96 11.15
CA GLU A 440 -1.46 -12.12 9.97
C GLU A 440 -0.87 -12.66 8.67
N ILE A 441 0.29 -13.30 8.72
CA ILE A 441 0.92 -13.94 7.55
C ILE A 441 0.12 -15.18 7.14
N GLU A 442 -0.24 -16.03 8.10
CA GLU A 442 -1.02 -17.26 7.88
C GLU A 442 -2.42 -16.99 7.33
N GLN A 443 -3.10 -15.95 7.81
CA GLN A 443 -4.42 -15.52 7.30
C GLN A 443 -4.36 -15.17 5.81
N GLY A 444 -3.23 -14.60 5.35
CA GLY A 444 -3.00 -14.27 3.95
C GLY A 444 -3.01 -15.45 2.98
N PHE A 445 -2.84 -16.68 3.48
CA PHE A 445 -2.88 -17.90 2.68
C PHE A 445 -4.27 -18.56 2.58
N VAL A 446 -5.27 -18.09 3.32
CA VAL A 446 -6.63 -18.65 3.30
C VAL A 446 -7.36 -18.16 2.05
N THR A 447 -7.64 -19.06 1.11
CA THR A 447 -8.15 -18.70 -0.21
C THR A 447 -9.66 -18.52 -0.25
N LYS A 448 -10.39 -19.07 0.74
CA LYS A 448 -11.87 -19.10 0.77
C LYS A 448 -12.49 -18.19 1.83
N LEU A 449 -11.76 -17.21 2.34
CA LEU A 449 -12.27 -16.28 3.35
C LEU A 449 -13.57 -15.57 2.90
N SER A 450 -13.66 -15.19 1.63
CA SER A 450 -14.87 -14.58 1.06
C SER A 450 -16.09 -15.51 1.13
N VAL A 451 -15.89 -16.83 0.95
CA VAL A 451 -16.95 -17.85 1.07
C VAL A 451 -17.42 -17.98 2.52
N LEU A 452 -16.49 -17.96 3.48
CA LEU A 452 -16.82 -17.94 4.91
C LEU A 452 -17.62 -16.70 5.29
N GLU A 453 -17.19 -15.52 4.84
CA GLU A 453 -17.88 -14.25 5.11
C GLU A 453 -19.27 -14.19 4.46
N GLN A 454 -19.42 -14.76 3.27
CA GLN A 454 -20.71 -14.91 2.62
C GLN A 454 -21.63 -15.85 3.42
N ALA A 455 -21.12 -17.00 3.87
CA ALA A 455 -21.89 -17.94 4.65
C ALA A 455 -22.38 -17.36 6.00
N GLU A 456 -21.54 -16.57 6.66
CA GLU A 456 -21.91 -15.80 7.87
C GLU A 456 -23.04 -14.80 7.60
N ALA A 457 -22.98 -14.11 6.47
CA ALA A 457 -24.00 -13.15 6.06
C ALA A 457 -25.33 -13.84 5.72
N GLU A 458 -25.28 -14.96 4.99
CA GLU A 458 -26.45 -15.78 4.63
C GLU A 458 -27.13 -16.35 5.87
N TYR A 459 -26.36 -16.94 6.80
CA TYR A 459 -26.90 -17.50 8.03
C TYR A 459 -27.61 -16.42 8.86
N LYS A 460 -26.99 -15.25 8.97
CA LYS A 460 -27.56 -14.11 9.70
C LYS A 460 -28.87 -13.62 9.07
N ALA A 461 -28.94 -13.54 7.73
CA ALA A 461 -30.15 -13.14 7.03
C ALA A 461 -31.29 -14.16 7.22
N LEU A 462 -30.99 -15.45 7.25
CA LEU A 462 -31.97 -16.51 7.50
C LEU A 462 -32.49 -16.48 8.95
N ALA A 463 -31.59 -16.28 9.92
CA ALA A 463 -31.96 -16.18 11.34
C ALA A 463 -32.83 -14.94 11.65
N GLU A 464 -32.60 -13.82 10.94
CA GLU A 464 -33.40 -12.60 11.06
C GLU A 464 -34.84 -12.80 10.54
N LYS A 465 -35.03 -13.53 9.42
CA LYS A 465 -36.36 -13.84 8.85
C LYS A 465 -37.25 -14.68 9.78
N LYS A 466 -36.69 -15.67 10.48
CA LYS A 466 -37.43 -16.48 11.47
C LYS A 466 -37.92 -15.68 12.68
N SER A 467 -37.20 -14.62 13.04
CA SER A 467 -37.60 -13.71 14.12
C SER A 467 -38.78 -12.79 13.76
N GLU A 468 -39.05 -12.62 12.46
CA GLU A 468 -40.20 -11.87 11.94
C GLU A 468 -41.43 -12.77 11.76
N ASP A 469 -41.27 -14.02 11.30
CA ASP A 469 -42.39 -14.97 11.16
C ASP A 469 -42.97 -15.45 12.50
N THR A 470 -42.20 -15.38 13.58
CA THR A 470 -42.67 -15.69 14.96
C THR A 470 -43.44 -14.54 15.63
N LYS A 471 -43.68 -13.41 14.93
CA LYS A 471 -44.34 -12.20 15.48
C LYS A 471 -45.75 -11.89 14.95
N LYS A 472 -46.45 -12.82 14.30
CA LYS A 472 -47.89 -12.65 13.96
C LYS A 472 -48.80 -13.33 15.01
N PRO A 473 -49.67 -12.59 15.72
CA PRO A 473 -50.69 -13.16 16.59
C PRO A 473 -52.01 -13.46 15.85
N ALA A 474 -52.78 -14.34 16.49
CA ALA A 474 -54.09 -14.87 16.10
C ALA A 474 -55.24 -13.84 16.09
N ASP A 475 -56.27 -14.22 15.32
CA ASP A 475 -57.71 -13.90 15.39
C ASP A 475 -58.22 -12.46 15.27
N ASN A 476 -59.10 -12.22 14.29
CA ASN A 476 -60.55 -12.27 14.57
C ASN A 476 -61.46 -12.24 13.32
N LYS A 477 -62.55 -13.02 13.45
CA LYS A 477 -63.82 -13.02 12.69
C LYS A 477 -64.45 -11.60 12.65
N GLU A 478 -65.32 -11.19 11.73
CA GLU A 478 -66.56 -11.84 11.28
C GLU A 478 -67.18 -11.12 10.04
N SER A 479 -67.91 -11.91 9.24
CA SER A 479 -68.79 -11.75 8.04
C SER A 479 -69.93 -10.69 8.07
N PRO A 480 -70.90 -10.64 7.09
CA PRO A 480 -70.93 -10.95 5.63
C PRO A 480 -71.70 -9.94 4.72
N SER A 481 -71.55 -10.07 3.39
CA SER A 481 -72.58 -10.01 2.31
C SER A 481 -71.85 -9.74 0.98
N GLY A 482 -72.16 -10.28 -0.20
CA GLY A 482 -73.18 -11.18 -0.74
C GLY A 482 -73.26 -10.91 -2.26
N GLY A 483 -73.24 -11.95 -3.12
CA GLY A 483 -73.59 -11.90 -4.56
C GLY A 483 -72.42 -11.65 -5.53
N THR A 484 -71.82 -12.63 -6.21
CA THR A 484 -72.22 -13.52 -7.34
C THR A 484 -71.70 -13.06 -8.71
N THR A 485 -71.13 -14.04 -9.44
CA THR A 485 -71.09 -14.22 -10.93
C THR A 485 -70.23 -13.24 -11.76
N ASP A 486 -69.53 -13.58 -12.85
CA ASP A 486 -69.22 -14.81 -13.61
C ASP A 486 -68.24 -14.40 -14.76
N THR A 487 -67.54 -15.37 -15.35
CA THR A 487 -67.01 -15.42 -16.74
C THR A 487 -65.96 -14.44 -17.32
N GLN A 488 -64.87 -15.07 -17.81
CA GLN A 488 -64.02 -14.82 -19.00
C GLN A 488 -64.76 -14.30 -20.28
N PRO A 489 -64.11 -14.08 -21.45
CA PRO A 489 -62.80 -13.47 -21.79
C PRO A 489 -62.86 -12.56 -23.08
N ASP A 490 -61.69 -12.09 -23.53
CA ASP A 490 -61.26 -11.94 -24.93
C ASP A 490 -61.43 -10.59 -25.69
N ARG A 491 -60.42 -10.38 -26.55
CA ARG A 491 -60.30 -9.60 -27.80
C ARG A 491 -59.90 -8.12 -27.84
N THR A 492 -58.65 -7.94 -28.29
CA THR A 492 -58.16 -7.16 -29.45
C THR A 492 -58.65 -5.71 -29.64
N THR A 493 -57.72 -4.77 -29.83
CA THR A 493 -57.37 -4.23 -31.16
C THR A 493 -56.16 -3.30 -31.11
N ASP A 494 -55.36 -3.44 -32.16
CA ASP A 494 -54.27 -2.62 -32.66
C ASP A 494 -54.69 -1.17 -32.92
N THR A 495 -53.83 -0.20 -32.57
CA THR A 495 -53.42 0.93 -33.42
C THR A 495 -52.30 1.72 -32.73
N GLN A 496 -51.13 1.75 -33.37
CA GLN A 496 -50.13 2.81 -33.18
C GLN A 496 -50.70 4.18 -33.63
N PRO A 497 -50.12 5.29 -33.11
CA PRO A 497 -49.21 6.01 -33.99
C PRO A 497 -47.89 6.40 -33.31
N ASP A 498 -46.89 6.36 -34.18
CA ASP A 498 -45.52 6.85 -34.09
C ASP A 498 -45.34 8.21 -33.39
N ARG A 499 -44.31 8.29 -32.53
CA ARG A 499 -43.48 9.48 -32.26
C ARG A 499 -42.21 9.06 -31.52
N THR A 500 -41.12 9.04 -32.27
CA THR A 500 -39.73 9.28 -31.88
C THR A 500 -39.53 9.85 -30.46
N ALA A 501 -38.81 9.11 -29.61
CA ALA A 501 -38.16 9.67 -28.41
C ALA A 501 -36.92 8.86 -28.05
N ASP A 502 -35.86 9.61 -27.76
CA ASP A 502 -34.59 9.22 -27.17
C ASP A 502 -34.64 8.02 -26.21
N VAL A 503 -33.88 6.98 -26.53
CA VAL A 503 -33.41 6.03 -25.53
C VAL A 503 -32.19 6.66 -24.85
N GLN A 504 -32.44 7.39 -23.76
CA GLN A 504 -31.45 7.44 -22.69
C GLN A 504 -31.41 6.05 -22.04
N PRO A 505 -30.24 5.40 -21.92
CA PRO A 505 -30.15 4.19 -21.13
C PRO A 505 -30.35 4.55 -19.66
N ASP A 506 -31.21 3.78 -19.01
CA ASP A 506 -31.43 3.76 -17.57
C ASP A 506 -30.13 3.83 -16.77
N GLU A 507 -30.15 4.63 -15.69
CA GLU A 507 -29.11 4.71 -14.68
C GLU A 507 -28.85 3.31 -14.08
N ASP A 508 -27.65 2.79 -14.35
CA ASP A 508 -27.12 1.59 -13.74
C ASP A 508 -26.94 1.80 -12.22
N MET A 509 -27.81 1.17 -11.42
CA MET A 509 -27.72 1.08 -9.97
C MET A 509 -26.60 0.13 -9.53
N THR A 510 -25.35 0.52 -9.74
CA THR A 510 -24.20 -0.10 -9.04
C THR A 510 -24.10 0.50 -7.63
N ALA A 511 -24.54 -0.26 -6.62
CA ALA A 511 -24.33 0.12 -5.22
C ALA A 511 -22.83 0.19 -4.93
N HIS A 512 -22.27 1.39 -4.87
CA HIS A 512 -20.85 1.61 -4.63
C HIS A 512 -20.45 1.03 -3.25
N ILE A 513 -19.42 0.18 -3.22
CA ILE A 513 -18.86 -0.35 -1.97
C ILE A 513 -18.34 0.83 -1.13
N PRO A 514 -18.64 0.92 0.18
CA PRO A 514 -18.03 1.95 1.02
C PRO A 514 -16.50 1.83 0.96
N ILE A 515 -15.81 2.92 0.68
CA ILE A 515 -14.35 3.05 0.76
C ILE A 515 -13.90 3.51 2.15
N GLU A 516 -12.78 2.98 2.63
CA GLU A 516 -12.10 3.44 3.84
C GLU A 516 -11.65 4.90 3.67
N GLY A 517 -11.74 5.71 4.72
CA GLY A 517 -11.54 7.16 4.62
C GLY A 517 -12.71 7.94 3.99
N GLY A 518 -13.60 7.28 3.25
CA GLY A 518 -14.76 7.92 2.61
C GLY A 518 -15.72 8.55 3.62
N ILE A 519 -16.27 9.72 3.27
CA ILE A 519 -17.26 10.42 4.09
C ILE A 519 -18.66 10.27 3.51
N TYR A 520 -19.55 9.66 4.29
CA TYR A 520 -20.92 9.36 3.91
C TYR A 520 -21.90 10.14 4.75
N THR A 521 -22.92 10.70 4.11
CA THR A 521 -24.02 11.35 4.81
C THR A 521 -25.14 10.34 5.03
N VAL A 522 -25.38 9.97 6.29
CA VAL A 522 -26.47 9.06 6.67
C VAL A 522 -27.43 9.80 7.58
N GLY A 523 -28.62 10.09 7.04
CA GLY A 523 -29.56 11.03 7.64
C GLY A 523 -28.92 12.40 7.84
N LYS A 524 -28.97 12.94 9.06
CA LYS A 524 -28.37 14.26 9.37
C LYS A 524 -26.87 14.22 9.71
N TYR A 525 -26.27 13.04 9.79
CA TYR A 525 -24.89 12.85 10.26
C TYR A 525 -23.95 12.56 9.10
N LYS A 526 -22.71 13.03 9.22
CA LYS A 526 -21.61 12.65 8.35
C LYS A 526 -20.71 11.66 9.09
N TYR A 527 -20.39 10.56 8.44
CA TYR A 527 -19.57 9.48 8.97
C TYR A 527 -18.39 9.25 8.06
N ARG A 528 -17.22 9.02 8.64
CA ARG A 528 -16.04 8.55 7.93
C ARG A 528 -15.92 7.06 8.18
N VAL A 529 -15.80 6.24 7.15
CA VAL A 529 -15.38 4.85 7.35
C VAL A 529 -13.91 4.89 7.80
N ILE A 530 -13.61 4.38 8.98
CA ILE A 530 -12.24 4.34 9.53
C ILE A 530 -11.55 3.05 9.11
N GLY A 531 -12.31 1.95 9.07
CA GLY A 531 -11.80 0.64 8.73
C GLY A 531 -12.90 -0.18 8.05
N LEU A 532 -12.61 -0.71 6.86
CA LEU A 532 -13.51 -1.62 6.17
C LEU A 532 -13.45 -3.02 6.78
N LYS A 533 -12.24 -3.48 7.12
CA LYS A 533 -11.97 -4.79 7.76
C LYS A 533 -12.65 -4.91 9.12
N ASP A 534 -12.44 -3.93 10.01
CA ASP A 534 -13.03 -3.93 11.35
C ASP A 534 -14.46 -3.36 11.38
N LYS A 535 -14.97 -2.96 10.21
CA LYS A 535 -16.25 -2.27 10.01
C LYS A 535 -16.40 -1.15 11.02
N THR A 536 -15.43 -0.23 11.11
CA THR A 536 -15.50 0.91 12.01
C THR A 536 -15.71 2.24 11.29
N ALA A 537 -16.39 3.16 11.97
CA ALA A 537 -16.65 4.50 11.48
C ALA A 537 -16.44 5.58 12.57
N ALA A 538 -16.12 6.79 12.11
CA ALA A 538 -16.05 7.99 12.92
C ALA A 538 -17.23 8.90 12.61
N VAL A 539 -17.77 9.58 13.62
CA VAL A 539 -18.67 10.71 13.37
C VAL A 539 -17.84 11.93 13.05
N VAL A 540 -17.97 12.41 11.81
CA VAL A 540 -17.35 13.64 11.32
C VAL A 540 -18.18 14.87 11.70
N GLY A 541 -19.49 14.71 11.86
CA GLY A 541 -20.36 15.80 12.31
C GLY A 541 -21.81 15.64 11.86
N THR A 542 -22.50 16.77 11.67
CA THR A 542 -23.86 16.82 11.12
C THR A 542 -23.91 17.78 9.95
N ALA A 543 -24.71 17.46 8.92
CA ALA A 543 -24.93 18.33 7.76
C ALA A 543 -25.52 19.70 8.15
N LYS A 544 -26.36 19.75 9.19
CA LYS A 544 -26.91 21.00 9.76
C LYS A 544 -26.82 20.97 11.29
N LYS A 545 -26.64 22.14 11.93
CA LYS A 545 -26.57 22.29 13.40
C LYS A 545 -27.88 21.80 14.04
N ALA A 546 -27.79 20.78 14.90
CA ALA A 546 -28.93 20.13 15.54
C ALA A 546 -29.07 20.45 17.05
N LYS A 547 -30.30 20.43 17.57
CA LYS A 547 -30.65 20.63 18.99
C LYS A 547 -30.28 19.43 19.88
N THR A 548 -30.35 18.22 19.34
CA THR A 548 -29.93 16.99 20.04
C THR A 548 -28.98 16.20 19.16
N ILE A 549 -27.87 15.75 19.75
CA ILE A 549 -26.88 14.88 19.11
C ILE A 549 -26.94 13.49 19.74
N THR A 550 -27.23 12.47 18.94
CA THR A 550 -27.13 11.07 19.34
C THR A 550 -26.15 10.39 18.40
N VAL A 551 -24.98 10.03 18.94
CA VAL A 551 -24.02 9.15 18.25
C VAL A 551 -24.46 7.73 18.55
N LYS A 552 -24.92 7.02 17.51
CA LYS A 552 -25.37 5.63 17.60
C LYS A 552 -24.20 4.67 17.87
N ASP A 553 -24.54 3.41 18.11
CA ASP A 553 -23.55 2.33 18.26
C ASP A 553 -22.97 1.93 16.89
N THR A 554 -23.82 1.88 15.87
CA THR A 554 -23.48 1.59 14.48
C THR A 554 -24.13 2.57 13.50
N VAL A 555 -23.65 2.58 12.26
CA VAL A 555 -24.25 3.26 11.10
C VAL A 555 -24.25 2.33 9.89
N MET A 556 -25.34 2.32 9.10
CA MET A 556 -25.38 1.67 7.79
C MET A 556 -24.89 2.64 6.73
N ILE A 557 -23.85 2.29 5.99
CA ILE A 557 -23.30 3.04 4.86
C ILE A 557 -23.25 2.07 3.67
N ASN A 558 -23.93 2.40 2.57
CA ASN A 558 -24.12 1.57 1.38
C ASN A 558 -24.34 0.08 1.75
N ASN A 559 -25.35 -0.16 2.60
CA ASN A 559 -25.75 -1.48 3.10
C ASN A 559 -24.72 -2.24 3.97
N VAL A 560 -23.62 -1.60 4.37
CA VAL A 560 -22.65 -2.17 5.33
C VAL A 560 -22.78 -1.48 6.70
N SER A 561 -22.88 -2.28 7.77
CA SER A 561 -22.98 -1.78 9.16
C SER A 561 -21.61 -1.52 9.76
N PHE A 562 -21.30 -0.26 10.07
CA PHE A 562 -20.07 0.16 10.73
C PHE A 562 -20.29 0.50 12.21
N GLN A 563 -19.45 -0.03 13.10
CA GLN A 563 -19.35 0.34 14.52
C GLN A 563 -18.78 1.74 14.67
N ILE A 564 -19.47 2.62 15.37
CA ILE A 564 -19.02 3.99 15.56
C ILE A 564 -18.02 4.03 16.74
N VAL A 565 -16.74 4.06 16.42
CA VAL A 565 -15.64 3.98 17.41
C VAL A 565 -15.02 5.34 17.72
N LYS A 566 -15.30 6.38 16.93
CA LYS A 566 -14.65 7.69 17.10
C LYS A 566 -15.63 8.85 16.86
N ILE A 567 -15.42 9.95 17.57
CA ILE A 567 -15.96 11.26 17.22
C ILE A 567 -14.78 12.11 16.77
N GLU A 568 -14.79 12.62 15.55
CA GLU A 568 -13.63 13.28 14.97
C GLU A 568 -13.34 14.65 15.60
N LYS A 569 -12.13 15.14 15.28
CA LYS A 569 -11.71 16.49 15.59
C LYS A 569 -12.71 17.49 15.00
N ASN A 570 -13.12 18.47 15.79
CA ASN A 570 -14.09 19.52 15.43
C ASN A 570 -15.52 19.06 15.07
N ALA A 571 -15.89 17.78 15.25
CA ALA A 571 -17.10 17.22 14.62
C ALA A 571 -18.42 18.00 14.84
N PHE A 572 -18.59 18.60 16.02
CA PHE A 572 -19.73 19.42 16.40
C PHE A 572 -19.32 20.82 16.89
N LYS A 573 -18.12 21.27 16.55
CA LYS A 573 -17.57 22.55 17.00
C LYS A 573 -18.51 23.70 16.65
N GLY A 574 -18.79 24.57 17.62
CA GLY A 574 -19.60 25.76 17.45
C GLY A 574 -21.08 25.48 17.18
N ASN A 575 -21.57 24.26 17.44
CA ASN A 575 -23.00 23.98 17.39
C ASN A 575 -23.71 24.63 18.60
N LYS A 576 -24.05 25.92 18.47
CA LYS A 576 -24.76 26.68 19.50
C LYS A 576 -26.22 26.23 19.71
N LYS A 577 -26.76 25.31 18.90
CA LYS A 577 -28.14 24.81 19.06
C LYS A 577 -28.22 23.57 19.96
N VAL A 578 -27.14 22.79 20.08
CA VAL A 578 -27.18 21.51 20.82
C VAL A 578 -27.39 21.75 22.31
N THR A 579 -28.35 21.05 22.92
CA THR A 579 -28.64 21.08 24.36
C THR A 579 -28.35 19.76 25.05
N ALA A 580 -28.34 18.64 24.31
CA ALA A 580 -28.01 17.32 24.85
C ALA A 580 -27.23 16.46 23.84
N VAL A 581 -26.26 15.70 24.36
CA VAL A 581 -25.43 14.75 23.62
C VAL A 581 -25.53 13.37 24.27
N LYS A 582 -25.85 12.34 23.49
CA LYS A 582 -25.78 10.92 23.88
C LYS A 582 -24.78 10.21 22.97
N ILE A 583 -23.79 9.53 23.55
CA ILE A 583 -22.73 8.80 22.83
C ILE A 583 -22.91 7.31 23.05
N GLY A 584 -22.89 6.54 21.96
CA GLY A 584 -23.09 5.10 21.90
C GLY A 584 -21.98 4.28 22.55
N LYS A 585 -22.19 2.96 22.59
CA LYS A 585 -21.42 2.00 23.39
C LYS A 585 -20.00 1.72 22.88
N ASN A 586 -19.74 1.99 21.60
CA ASN A 586 -18.50 1.59 20.92
C ASN A 586 -17.43 2.69 20.87
N VAL A 587 -17.78 3.95 21.17
CA VAL A 587 -16.86 5.08 21.00
C VAL A 587 -15.65 4.97 21.93
N GLN A 588 -14.47 4.84 21.33
CA GLN A 588 -13.19 4.73 22.02
C GLN A 588 -12.51 6.08 22.20
N THR A 589 -12.72 7.03 21.27
CA THR A 589 -12.07 8.34 21.27
C THR A 589 -13.03 9.48 20.97
N ILE A 590 -12.98 10.53 21.80
CA ILE A 590 -13.62 11.83 21.52
C ILE A 590 -12.53 12.81 21.11
N GLY A 591 -12.55 13.21 19.83
CA GLY A 591 -11.50 13.98 19.17
C GLY A 591 -11.36 15.42 19.66
N ALA A 592 -10.22 16.03 19.33
CA ALA A 592 -9.89 17.38 19.77
C ALA A 592 -10.92 18.41 19.29
N ASN A 593 -11.35 19.30 20.17
CA ASN A 593 -12.40 20.31 19.91
C ASN A 593 -13.76 19.75 19.43
N ALA A 594 -14.04 18.44 19.57
CA ALA A 594 -15.25 17.82 19.01
C ALA A 594 -16.55 18.57 19.34
N PHE A 595 -16.71 19.12 20.53
CA PHE A 595 -17.86 19.92 20.98
C PHE A 595 -17.47 21.32 21.42
N HIS A 596 -16.31 21.84 21.00
CA HIS A 596 -15.83 23.15 21.42
C HIS A 596 -16.84 24.23 21.03
N GLY A 597 -17.30 25.02 22.00
CA GLY A 597 -18.16 26.17 21.76
C GLY A 597 -19.63 25.81 21.55
N CYS A 598 -20.04 24.60 21.93
CA CYS A 598 -21.44 24.21 22.06
C CYS A 598 -22.07 24.90 23.29
N THR A 599 -22.25 26.22 23.22
CA THR A 599 -22.56 27.07 24.39
C THR A 599 -23.91 26.77 25.05
N ASN A 600 -24.84 26.11 24.35
CA ASN A 600 -26.14 25.71 24.89
C ASN A 600 -26.20 24.26 25.38
N LEU A 601 -25.12 23.48 25.24
CA LEU A 601 -25.05 22.09 25.66
C LEU A 601 -25.20 22.02 27.19
N LYS A 602 -26.21 21.31 27.68
CA LYS A 602 -26.48 21.14 29.13
C LYS A 602 -26.06 19.76 29.64
N LYS A 603 -26.29 18.71 28.83
CA LYS A 603 -26.10 17.31 29.25
C LYS A 603 -25.28 16.52 28.24
N VAL A 604 -24.30 15.77 28.72
CA VAL A 604 -23.54 14.77 27.95
C VAL A 604 -23.64 13.42 28.64
N THR A 605 -24.03 12.39 27.90
CA THR A 605 -24.07 11.01 28.41
C THR A 605 -23.25 10.12 27.48
N ILE A 606 -22.14 9.59 28.01
CA ILE A 606 -21.23 8.69 27.30
C ILE A 606 -21.50 7.25 27.77
N ASN A 607 -22.22 6.49 26.95
CA ASN A 607 -22.57 5.10 27.23
C ASN A 607 -21.49 4.11 26.76
N SER A 608 -20.33 4.60 26.31
CA SER A 608 -19.22 3.74 25.93
C SER A 608 -18.52 3.14 27.14
N ARG A 609 -18.44 1.81 27.18
CA ARG A 609 -17.56 1.08 28.10
C ARG A 609 -16.12 0.99 27.59
N ASN A 610 -15.91 1.34 26.31
CA ASN A 610 -14.63 1.26 25.61
C ASN A 610 -13.95 2.62 25.41
N LEU A 611 -14.48 3.72 25.99
CA LEU A 611 -13.86 5.03 25.89
C LEU A 611 -12.47 5.01 26.55
N ARG A 612 -11.43 5.26 25.76
CA ARG A 612 -10.01 5.30 26.18
C ARG A 612 -9.47 6.72 26.24
N LYS A 613 -9.95 7.63 25.39
CA LYS A 613 -9.35 8.97 25.24
C LYS A 613 -10.40 10.06 25.03
N ILE A 614 -10.27 11.16 25.78
CA ILE A 614 -10.94 12.45 25.50
C ILE A 614 -9.84 13.45 25.17
N GLU A 615 -9.84 14.01 23.97
CA GLU A 615 -8.72 14.83 23.50
C GLU A 615 -8.80 16.31 23.91
N LYS A 616 -7.74 17.06 23.57
CA LYS A 616 -7.58 18.47 23.95
C LYS A 616 -8.79 19.31 23.52
N LYS A 617 -9.28 20.15 24.43
CA LYS A 617 -10.41 21.07 24.22
C LYS A 617 -11.72 20.42 23.74
N ALA A 618 -11.92 19.10 23.90
CA ALA A 618 -13.09 18.38 23.39
C ALA A 618 -14.44 19.04 23.74
N PHE A 619 -14.63 19.53 24.97
CA PHE A 619 -15.83 20.25 25.46
C PHE A 619 -15.52 21.70 25.89
N TYR A 620 -14.48 22.30 25.32
CA TYR A 620 -14.06 23.66 25.68
C TYR A 620 -15.18 24.68 25.44
N ALA A 621 -15.37 25.62 26.38
CA ALA A 621 -16.37 26.68 26.30
C ALA A 621 -17.83 26.19 26.11
N CYS A 622 -18.17 24.98 26.57
CA CYS A 622 -19.55 24.52 26.68
C CYS A 622 -20.23 25.12 27.92
N LYS A 623 -20.46 26.44 27.91
CA LYS A 623 -20.82 27.26 29.09
C LYS A 623 -21.99 26.74 29.93
N LYS A 624 -22.99 26.08 29.32
CA LYS A 624 -24.18 25.55 30.02
C LYS A 624 -24.05 24.09 30.46
N LEU A 625 -22.94 23.42 30.16
CA LEU A 625 -22.77 21.98 30.43
C LEU A 625 -22.60 21.78 31.92
N ASN A 626 -23.59 21.12 32.54
CA ASN A 626 -23.68 20.94 33.98
C ASN A 626 -23.91 19.49 34.41
N ASN A 627 -24.15 18.57 33.47
CA ASN A 627 -24.34 17.16 33.76
C ASN A 627 -23.59 16.30 32.72
N ILE A 628 -22.56 15.62 33.18
CA ILE A 628 -21.71 14.74 32.38
C ILE A 628 -21.78 13.35 33.01
N LYS A 629 -22.15 12.33 32.25
CA LYS A 629 -22.12 10.93 32.68
C LYS A 629 -21.16 10.14 31.81
N ILE A 630 -20.25 9.37 32.42
CA ILE A 630 -19.25 8.53 31.74
C ILE A 630 -19.28 7.16 32.41
N ILE A 631 -19.59 6.10 31.66
CA ILE A 631 -19.64 4.75 32.23
C ILE A 631 -18.39 3.90 31.97
N SER A 632 -17.44 4.42 31.17
CA SER A 632 -16.20 3.71 30.88
C SER A 632 -15.38 3.50 32.15
N THR A 633 -14.76 2.33 32.27
CA THR A 633 -13.69 2.06 33.23
C THR A 633 -12.30 2.10 32.59
N LYS A 634 -12.23 2.29 31.27
CA LYS A 634 -11.02 2.20 30.43
C LYS A 634 -10.42 3.56 30.02
N LEU A 635 -10.98 4.69 30.49
CA LEU A 635 -10.47 6.02 30.15
C LEU A 635 -9.04 6.19 30.69
N LYS A 636 -8.08 6.37 29.78
CA LYS A 636 -6.66 6.52 30.07
C LYS A 636 -6.22 7.98 30.13
N SER A 637 -6.81 8.85 29.30
CA SER A 637 -6.38 10.24 29.21
C SER A 637 -7.50 11.23 28.89
N VAL A 638 -7.38 12.41 29.50
CA VAL A 638 -8.22 13.59 29.25
C VAL A 638 -7.30 14.76 28.88
N GLY A 639 -7.47 15.28 27.67
CA GLY A 639 -6.57 16.27 27.09
C GLY A 639 -6.66 17.64 27.76
N LYS A 640 -5.59 18.43 27.61
CA LYS A 640 -5.49 19.80 28.16
C LYS A 640 -6.73 20.64 27.79
N LYS A 641 -7.32 21.29 28.79
CA LYS A 641 -8.51 22.15 28.66
C LYS A 641 -9.76 21.44 28.09
N ALA A 642 -9.84 20.10 28.12
CA ALA A 642 -10.98 19.35 27.57
C ALA A 642 -12.33 19.85 28.11
N PHE A 643 -12.41 20.18 29.40
CA PHE A 643 -13.64 20.68 30.06
C PHE A 643 -13.52 22.13 30.55
N LYS A 644 -12.54 22.90 30.07
CA LYS A 644 -12.40 24.30 30.50
C LYS A 644 -13.56 25.15 29.95
N GLY A 645 -14.23 25.90 30.83
CA GLY A 645 -15.36 26.76 30.47
C GLY A 645 -16.72 26.06 30.44
N ILE A 646 -16.86 24.89 31.09
CA ILE A 646 -18.17 24.33 31.47
C ILE A 646 -18.73 25.02 32.73
N LYS A 647 -19.94 24.67 33.18
CA LYS A 647 -20.53 25.25 34.40
C LYS A 647 -19.68 24.88 35.62
N LYS A 648 -19.37 25.85 36.50
CA LYS A 648 -18.48 25.68 37.67
C LYS A 648 -18.85 24.47 38.56
N ASN A 649 -20.15 24.25 38.79
CA ASN A 649 -20.67 23.14 39.61
C ASN A 649 -21.21 21.99 38.76
N ALA A 650 -20.56 21.66 37.64
CA ALA A 650 -20.99 20.55 36.79
C ALA A 650 -20.85 19.21 37.52
N LYS A 651 -21.93 18.43 37.56
CA LYS A 651 -21.90 17.05 38.07
C LYS A 651 -21.26 16.15 37.02
N ILE A 652 -20.20 15.44 37.39
CA ILE A 652 -19.54 14.42 36.57
C ILE A 652 -19.75 13.06 37.24
N ASP A 653 -20.68 12.28 36.69
CA ASP A 653 -21.03 10.93 37.12
C ASP A 653 -20.12 9.90 36.44
N VAL A 654 -19.38 9.13 37.22
CA VAL A 654 -18.34 8.18 36.78
C VAL A 654 -18.44 6.89 37.59
N PRO A 655 -17.88 5.74 37.15
CA PRO A 655 -17.99 4.51 37.92
C PRO A 655 -17.24 4.62 39.25
N ASP A 656 -17.87 4.20 40.35
CA ASP A 656 -17.34 4.33 41.73
C ASP A 656 -15.89 3.82 41.85
N LYS A 657 -15.60 2.67 41.24
CA LYS A 657 -14.27 2.04 41.23
C LYS A 657 -13.18 2.88 40.53
N LYS A 658 -13.54 3.92 39.78
CA LYS A 658 -12.62 4.80 39.02
C LYS A 658 -12.65 6.26 39.46
N GLU A 659 -13.44 6.61 40.48
CA GLU A 659 -13.63 8.00 40.94
C GLU A 659 -12.30 8.70 41.24
N LYS A 660 -11.41 8.09 42.05
CA LYS A 660 -10.09 8.64 42.40
C LYS A 660 -9.20 8.89 41.17
N SER A 661 -9.17 7.94 40.24
CA SER A 661 -8.39 8.05 38.99
C SER A 661 -8.94 9.18 38.10
N TYR A 662 -10.26 9.32 38.03
CA TYR A 662 -10.90 10.29 37.15
C TYR A 662 -10.80 11.70 37.71
N LYS A 663 -10.86 11.90 39.04
CA LYS A 663 -10.54 13.19 39.68
C LYS A 663 -9.17 13.73 39.22
N ARG A 664 -8.15 12.87 39.16
CA ARG A 664 -6.81 13.23 38.66
C ARG A 664 -6.82 13.59 37.17
N LEU A 665 -7.51 12.81 36.35
CA LEU A 665 -7.56 13.02 34.89
C LEU A 665 -8.30 14.31 34.50
N PHE A 666 -9.40 14.63 35.16
CA PHE A 666 -10.19 15.82 34.80
C PHE A 666 -9.47 17.13 35.16
N ARG A 667 -8.56 17.14 36.15
CA ARG A 667 -7.87 18.35 36.63
C ARG A 667 -8.88 19.50 36.89
N ILE A 668 -10.07 19.16 37.37
CA ILE A 668 -11.10 20.11 37.79
C ILE A 668 -10.97 20.22 39.30
N PHE A 669 -10.50 21.36 39.77
CA PHE A 669 -10.67 21.83 41.14
C PHE A 669 -11.82 22.83 41.15
#